data_AF-A0A2N8EWV1-F1
#
_entry.id   AF-A0A2N8EWV1-F1
#
_cell.length_a   1.000
_cell.length_b   1.000
_cell.length_c   1.000
_cell.angle_alpha   90.00
_cell.angle_beta   90.00
_cell.angle_gamma   90.00
#
_symmetry.space_group_name_H-M   'P 1'
#
loop_
_entity.id
_entity.type
_entity.pdbx_description
1 polymer ?
#
loop_
_entity_poly.entity_id
_entity_poly.type
_entity_poly.pdbx_seq_one_letter_code
_entity_poly.pdbx_strand_id
1 'polypeptide(L)'
;MRFHPDGPSIPDILLERCDAGRVVFLCGAGVSLPSGMPTFVGLTRYVIEFFDPPGDSEIMAAFRPWLDGQSAANVPLDQIFNLLHLEYGKDEVNALVTERLSAPLEIKDFGREHSLIKRISSSQSDVPQIVTTNFDRLFEAGQEGEHLVRHVPPAFPDLSFGSKIEGITYLHGRLVDAASESHPYVLSSADFGRAYLSEGWATNFIRHLLARYTVVLVGYQAEDPPIKYLLQGLNHDGQYDRSRLYAFDRGLPEEIEAKWRDRGVTAIAYSHHSDLWKSMEAWADRADDPRSWRASIIAKSQQDPKDLPPHERGQIAHVLRTVQGARSFSEADPTPHPEWICVMDANVRSGKQSRSYGTDAETFDPVAAYGIDDDLGEISESDRRQGVSNDNLLVWRDEDDNPHEFHRLGGRQAEGFEAMPTRLGHLSTWLSKSIDSPVLAWWAVRQNGLHPRLLQQFEWQVERSEALHERARHIWSLILEHHRDSRGRQWNGDWFDLKRRIDAEGWTASILREFRRFATPRLEIKPPYGLRQSRPPCVPWEETHLEDLGQFEVVFLDRHNEDVDVPDDLLPEVFGILEEQLTVASGLLGDIETVYFRTPTCYPDRDAGGRGRVTMAAEVVTWFVQLFDRLAAKWPELAKAHATTWPATDRYFFRKLKLYAFSKVDAFEADHVAEEVLSLDQETFWDIDVVRELLFLLVDRWREFSQENRNQLTDRILTGPDQLSHLRDEEFHRLRDGFAASYARYLELQGCELMADRSERLAEIISGIHGWSDGWATSTVIKQGSQVGWVSTDEKPDAVLHLPVNEVIPKAKEELKRDFGFFTEKRPFTGLVKANPRKALSALTIAGRADDYPEVFWSSMINELPADITPRLRRAFLNRVARLPHAFIAELRHTLGRWLEKNLATVLEFDEGLGWAVYDHIVDGILSGGADAAESGLGEVRQAGKVIQQSRRTYDHAVNGPVGMCAKALFHAVPGEIQEACSLIPDHIKSRAERLFAAPGEGSDHAVSIACRRLNWLMFVDPSWTEERLIPMLAFEHPASEPAWSGALHGGQVPRAPLREIIKPLLLDLVSWVEGLSWDRDLSTVAAEWLGVMRVFYPNKPSGLSRSEMRSVFRAMSDDTRNRFISWLGQVGQSNEKGWAKHVIPLINEDWPRERRYRTSASMRAWVGLLDDTGDCFPAVYEAVKKFLVPVETNERPFYRFTREIRDKKPITALFPEATLDMMNRVTPQILTRPPYELSKVLALIAETEPDLTSDPRYLRLIDLVERS
;
A
#
# COMPACT_ATOMS: atom_id res chain seq x y z
N MET A 1 17.34 6.68 -19.48
CA MET A 1 18.46 7.55 -19.05
C MET A 1 18.38 8.92 -19.73
N ARG A 2 18.51 10.02 -18.98
CA ARG A 2 18.73 11.38 -19.51
C ARG A 2 20.15 11.89 -19.29
N PHE A 3 20.69 12.64 -20.25
CA PHE A 3 21.97 13.37 -20.08
C PHE A 3 21.81 14.66 -19.25
N HIS A 4 20.64 15.29 -19.32
CA HIS A 4 20.30 16.54 -18.63
C HIS A 4 18.87 16.47 -18.04
N PRO A 5 18.50 17.30 -17.04
CA PRO A 5 17.20 17.24 -16.38
C PRO A 5 16.01 17.28 -17.35
N ASP A 6 16.03 18.24 -18.28
CA ASP A 6 14.95 18.49 -19.26
C ASP A 6 15.19 17.78 -20.61
N GLY A 7 16.23 16.95 -20.71
CA GLY A 7 16.58 16.23 -21.92
C GLY A 7 15.64 15.04 -22.20
N PRO A 8 15.57 14.56 -23.46
CA PRO A 8 14.88 13.32 -23.79
C PRO A 8 15.42 12.13 -22.99
N SER A 9 14.53 11.21 -22.58
CA SER A 9 14.95 9.92 -22.01
C SER A 9 15.32 8.96 -23.13
N ILE A 10 16.61 8.67 -23.25
CA ILE A 10 17.16 7.79 -24.28
C ILE A 10 17.23 6.35 -23.71
N PRO A 11 16.70 5.35 -24.44
CA PRO A 11 16.76 3.95 -24.01
C PRO A 11 18.20 3.42 -23.93
N ASP A 12 18.48 2.61 -22.90
CA ASP A 12 19.84 2.10 -22.66
C ASP A 12 20.35 1.21 -23.80
N ILE A 13 19.49 0.33 -24.29
CA ILE A 13 19.76 -0.55 -25.43
C ILE A 13 20.16 0.25 -26.68
N LEU A 14 19.63 1.47 -26.86
CA LEU A 14 20.00 2.33 -27.98
C LEU A 14 21.41 2.88 -27.79
N LEU A 15 21.75 3.35 -26.58
CA LEU A 15 23.08 3.85 -26.25
C LEU A 15 24.14 2.76 -26.39
N GLU A 16 23.88 1.53 -25.93
CA GLU A 16 24.82 0.42 -26.04
C GLU A 16 25.01 -0.06 -27.48
N ARG A 17 23.93 -0.10 -28.27
CA ARG A 17 24.04 -0.41 -29.71
C ARG A 17 24.79 0.69 -30.45
N CYS A 18 24.69 1.94 -29.99
CA CYS A 18 25.47 3.07 -30.50
C CYS A 18 26.95 2.89 -30.19
N ASP A 19 27.30 2.63 -28.92
CA ASP A 19 28.67 2.35 -28.47
C ASP A 19 29.29 1.13 -29.21
N ALA A 20 28.45 0.19 -29.67
CA ALA A 20 28.86 -0.96 -30.48
C ALA A 20 28.96 -0.69 -32.00
N GLY A 21 28.62 0.51 -32.49
CA GLY A 21 28.60 0.86 -33.92
C GLY A 21 27.50 0.15 -34.73
N ARG A 22 26.33 -0.07 -34.12
CA ARG A 22 25.17 -0.78 -34.73
C ARG A 22 23.94 0.12 -34.95
N VAL A 23 24.11 1.44 -34.80
CA VAL A 23 23.04 2.42 -34.94
C VAL A 23 23.23 3.22 -36.22
N VAL A 24 22.14 3.43 -36.96
CA VAL A 24 22.10 4.25 -38.17
C VAL A 24 21.11 5.38 -37.97
N PHE A 25 21.53 6.60 -38.26
CA PHE A 25 20.65 7.76 -38.18
C PHE A 25 19.99 7.99 -39.54
N LEU A 26 18.65 8.00 -39.56
CA LEU A 26 17.87 8.42 -40.70
C LEU A 26 17.41 9.87 -40.45
N CYS A 27 17.96 10.81 -41.21
CA CYS A 27 17.81 12.24 -41.00
C CYS A 27 16.87 12.88 -42.04
N GLY A 28 15.90 13.65 -41.56
CA GLY A 28 14.96 14.41 -42.37
C GLY A 28 15.23 15.91 -42.33
N ALA A 29 14.37 16.70 -43.01
CA ALA A 29 14.58 18.13 -43.22
C ALA A 29 14.62 18.93 -41.92
N GLY A 30 14.03 18.41 -40.83
CA GLY A 30 14.07 19.04 -39.51
C GLY A 30 15.48 19.19 -38.92
N VAL A 31 16.46 18.37 -39.35
CA VAL A 31 17.87 18.50 -38.93
C VAL A 31 18.54 19.72 -39.54
N SER A 32 18.13 20.13 -40.75
CA SER A 32 18.73 21.26 -41.47
C SER A 32 18.12 22.62 -41.11
N LEU A 33 17.02 22.64 -40.34
CA LEU A 33 16.34 23.87 -39.90
C LEU A 33 17.22 24.85 -39.10
N PRO A 34 17.98 24.41 -38.07
CA PRO A 34 18.86 25.32 -37.32
C PRO A 34 19.96 25.94 -38.18
N SER A 35 20.37 25.23 -39.25
CA SER A 35 21.33 25.72 -40.25
C SER A 35 20.72 26.64 -41.30
N GLY A 36 19.46 27.08 -41.14
CA GLY A 36 18.81 28.07 -42.02
C GLY A 36 18.21 27.53 -43.31
N MET A 37 18.14 26.21 -43.47
CA MET A 37 17.58 25.58 -44.68
C MET A 37 16.04 25.68 -44.72
N PRO A 38 15.42 25.86 -45.91
CA PRO A 38 13.98 25.96 -46.02
C PRO A 38 13.28 24.62 -45.69
N THR A 39 12.07 24.69 -45.13
CA THR A 39 11.16 23.53 -45.04
C THR A 39 10.67 23.13 -46.43
N PHE A 40 10.10 21.92 -46.58
CA PHE A 40 9.50 21.49 -47.85
C PHE A 40 8.36 22.43 -48.30
N VAL A 41 7.55 22.95 -47.36
CA VAL A 41 6.54 24.00 -47.61
C VAL A 41 7.21 25.29 -48.09
N GLY A 42 8.28 25.73 -47.41
CA GLY A 42 9.00 26.95 -47.77
C GLY A 42 9.69 26.86 -49.14
N LEU A 43 10.17 25.67 -49.50
CA LEU A 43 10.73 25.38 -50.82
C LEU A 43 9.63 25.43 -51.89
N THR A 44 8.49 24.78 -51.65
CA THR A 44 7.33 24.81 -52.56
C THR A 44 6.86 26.24 -52.79
N ARG A 45 6.77 27.05 -51.73
CA ARG A 45 6.40 28.46 -51.81
C ARG A 45 7.35 29.25 -52.70
N TYR A 46 8.66 29.08 -52.52
CA TYR A 46 9.67 29.78 -53.31
C TYR A 46 9.57 29.45 -54.81
N VAL A 47 9.35 28.17 -55.14
CA VAL A 47 9.17 27.73 -56.53
C VAL A 47 7.91 28.35 -57.14
N ILE A 48 6.79 28.34 -56.40
CA ILE A 48 5.53 28.96 -56.84
C ILE A 48 5.68 30.48 -57.02
N GLU A 49 6.31 31.17 -56.08
CA GLU A 49 6.56 32.62 -56.15
C GLU A 49 7.44 33.02 -57.34
N PHE A 50 8.38 32.15 -57.75
CA PHE A 50 9.24 32.39 -58.91
C PHE A 50 8.50 32.22 -60.24
N PHE A 51 7.75 31.14 -60.40
CA PHE A 51 7.02 30.85 -61.64
C PHE A 51 5.70 31.62 -61.78
N ASP A 52 5.21 32.22 -60.69
CA ASP A 52 3.99 33.07 -60.61
C ASP A 52 2.79 32.49 -61.40
N PRO A 53 2.32 31.27 -61.06
CA PRO A 53 1.21 30.64 -61.76
C PRO A 53 -0.08 31.48 -61.63
N PRO A 54 -0.96 31.50 -62.64
CA PRO A 54 -2.23 32.23 -62.60
C PRO A 54 -3.05 31.92 -61.33
N GLY A 55 -3.73 32.92 -60.77
CA GLY A 55 -4.43 32.79 -59.49
C GLY A 55 -5.62 31.79 -59.48
N ASP A 56 -6.09 31.37 -60.65
CA ASP A 56 -7.11 30.34 -60.87
C ASP A 56 -6.54 28.97 -61.31
N SER A 57 -5.21 28.83 -61.36
CA SER A 57 -4.54 27.57 -61.70
C SER A 57 -4.78 26.47 -60.65
N GLU A 58 -4.66 25.22 -61.10
CA GLU A 58 -4.76 24.04 -60.22
C GLU A 58 -3.65 24.03 -59.16
N ILE A 59 -2.46 24.53 -59.49
CA ILE A 59 -1.32 24.69 -58.55
C ILE A 59 -1.68 25.64 -57.40
N MET A 60 -2.23 26.82 -57.72
CA MET A 60 -2.61 27.81 -56.71
C MET A 60 -3.80 27.34 -55.88
N ALA A 61 -4.80 26.68 -56.50
CA ALA A 61 -5.92 26.09 -55.77
C ALA A 61 -5.46 25.01 -54.77
N ALA A 62 -4.47 24.18 -55.15
CA ALA A 62 -3.91 23.14 -54.29
C ALA A 62 -3.00 23.68 -53.17
N PHE A 63 -2.26 24.77 -53.42
CA PHE A 63 -1.32 25.35 -52.45
C PHE A 63 -1.97 26.35 -51.47
N ARG A 64 -3.06 27.02 -51.86
CA ARG A 64 -3.75 28.03 -51.03
C ARG A 64 -4.13 27.56 -49.60
N PRO A 65 -4.60 26.32 -49.36
CA PRO A 65 -4.85 25.81 -48.01
C PRO A 65 -3.60 25.81 -47.10
N TRP A 66 -2.39 25.69 -47.66
CA TRP A 66 -1.13 25.78 -46.92
C TRP A 66 -0.77 27.21 -46.49
N LEU A 67 -1.33 28.24 -47.15
CA LEU A 67 -1.11 29.65 -46.82
C LEU A 67 -2.10 30.15 -45.75
N ASP A 68 -3.35 29.68 -45.78
CA ASP A 68 -4.45 30.18 -44.92
C ASP A 68 -4.55 29.46 -43.56
N GLY A 69 -3.70 28.46 -43.29
CA GLY A 69 -3.62 27.78 -41.98
C GLY A 69 -4.84 26.91 -41.63
N GLN A 70 -5.66 26.52 -42.61
CA GLN A 70 -6.84 25.68 -42.39
C GLN A 70 -6.47 24.18 -42.32
N SER A 71 -6.91 23.49 -41.26
CA SER A 71 -6.65 22.06 -41.00
C SER A 71 -7.54 21.08 -41.79
N ALA A 72 -8.14 21.50 -42.91
CA ALA A 72 -8.76 20.54 -43.83
C ALA A 72 -7.66 19.70 -44.50
N ALA A 73 -8.00 18.54 -45.08
CA ALA A 73 -7.04 17.65 -45.72
C ALA A 73 -6.34 18.36 -46.90
N ASN A 74 -5.21 19.02 -46.62
CA ASN A 74 -4.40 19.72 -47.62
C ASN A 74 -3.91 18.74 -48.68
N VAL A 75 -3.86 19.19 -49.93
CA VAL A 75 -3.22 18.43 -51.00
C VAL A 75 -1.73 18.24 -50.62
N PRO A 76 -1.21 17.01 -50.63
CA PRO A 76 0.20 16.73 -50.34
C PRO A 76 1.15 17.53 -51.25
N LEU A 77 2.23 18.07 -50.69
CA LEU A 77 3.16 18.96 -51.39
C LEU A 77 3.85 18.27 -52.59
N ASP A 78 4.06 16.96 -52.53
CA ASP A 78 4.60 16.15 -53.63
C ASP A 78 3.67 16.11 -54.85
N GLN A 79 2.35 16.19 -54.63
CA GLN A 79 1.38 16.31 -55.74
C GLN A 79 1.43 17.71 -56.36
N ILE A 80 1.67 18.75 -55.55
CA ILE A 80 1.86 20.13 -56.04
C ILE A 80 3.15 20.21 -56.88
N PHE A 81 4.24 19.59 -56.44
CA PHE A 81 5.46 19.45 -57.25
C PHE A 81 5.23 18.67 -58.55
N ASN A 82 4.33 17.68 -58.55
CA ASN A 82 3.97 16.98 -59.78
C ASN A 82 3.24 17.90 -60.78
N LEU A 83 2.34 18.77 -60.31
CA LEU A 83 1.71 19.79 -61.15
C LEU A 83 2.73 20.78 -61.71
N LEU A 84 3.66 21.25 -60.86
CA LEU A 84 4.77 22.12 -61.29
C LEU A 84 5.64 21.46 -62.37
N HIS A 85 5.96 20.16 -62.22
CA HIS A 85 6.71 19.41 -63.24
C HIS A 85 5.95 19.28 -64.56
N LEU A 86 4.62 19.13 -64.53
CA LEU A 86 3.79 19.00 -65.72
C LEU A 86 3.64 20.34 -66.47
N GLU A 87 3.56 21.45 -65.74
CA GLU A 87 3.32 22.78 -66.32
C GLU A 87 4.60 23.47 -66.80
N TYR A 88 5.69 23.40 -66.02
CA TYR A 88 6.94 24.12 -66.29
C TYR A 88 8.11 23.21 -66.68
N GLY A 89 7.93 21.89 -66.61
CA GLY A 89 8.99 20.92 -66.92
C GLY A 89 9.88 20.60 -65.72
N LYS A 90 10.29 19.33 -65.61
CA LYS A 90 11.04 18.80 -64.47
C LYS A 90 12.42 19.43 -64.29
N ASP A 91 13.15 19.67 -65.38
CA ASP A 91 14.54 20.16 -65.29
C ASP A 91 14.61 21.63 -64.83
N GLU A 92 13.68 22.48 -65.30
CA GLU A 92 13.61 23.89 -64.89
C GLU A 92 13.22 24.03 -63.41
N VAL A 93 12.22 23.26 -62.95
CA VAL A 93 11.81 23.25 -61.54
C VAL A 93 12.94 22.74 -60.63
N ASN A 94 13.64 21.67 -61.02
CA ASN A 94 14.74 21.12 -60.24
C ASN A 94 15.99 22.03 -60.21
N ALA A 95 16.25 22.78 -61.29
CA ALA A 95 17.33 23.77 -61.33
C ALA A 95 17.07 24.90 -60.32
N LEU A 96 15.84 25.39 -60.24
CA LEU A 96 15.43 26.43 -59.28
C LEU A 96 15.51 25.93 -57.82
N VAL A 97 15.11 24.69 -57.56
CA VAL A 97 15.31 24.05 -56.25
C VAL A 97 16.79 23.99 -55.89
N THR A 98 17.65 23.65 -56.85
CA THR A 98 19.12 23.60 -56.66
C THR A 98 19.67 24.98 -56.34
N GLU A 99 19.24 26.03 -57.04
CA GLU A 99 19.62 27.42 -56.76
C GLU A 99 19.26 27.82 -55.33
N ARG A 100 18.01 27.57 -54.92
CA ARG A 100 17.53 27.96 -53.59
C ARG A 100 18.29 27.26 -52.46
N LEU A 101 18.64 25.99 -52.66
CA LEU A 101 19.38 25.18 -51.68
C LEU A 101 20.89 25.45 -51.72
N SER A 102 21.42 26.05 -52.79
CA SER A 102 22.84 26.42 -52.93
C SER A 102 23.16 27.85 -52.50
N ALA A 103 22.14 28.68 -52.21
CA ALA A 103 22.31 30.06 -51.79
C ALA A 103 23.14 30.14 -50.47
N PRO A 104 24.19 30.97 -50.41
CA PRO A 104 25.03 31.09 -49.21
C PRO A 104 24.23 31.69 -48.06
N LEU A 105 24.26 31.03 -46.90
CA LEU A 105 23.55 31.45 -45.69
C LEU A 105 24.51 32.18 -44.73
N GLU A 106 24.18 33.41 -44.33
CA GLU A 106 24.95 34.23 -43.37
C GLU A 106 24.70 33.78 -41.91
N ILE A 107 25.10 32.56 -41.54
CA ILE A 107 24.90 32.00 -40.19
C ILE A 107 26.26 31.61 -39.56
N LYS A 108 26.49 32.02 -38.29
CA LYS A 108 27.76 31.82 -37.57
C LYS A 108 28.02 30.37 -37.11
N ASP A 109 26.98 29.56 -36.88
CA ASP A 109 27.08 28.17 -36.38
C ASP A 109 26.53 27.15 -37.40
N PHE A 110 26.91 27.32 -38.67
CA PHE A 110 26.43 26.48 -39.77
C PHE A 110 26.95 25.03 -39.64
N GLY A 111 26.06 24.04 -39.60
CA GLY A 111 26.43 22.61 -39.63
C GLY A 111 26.82 21.98 -38.28
N ARG A 112 26.59 22.66 -37.15
CA ARG A 112 26.87 22.12 -35.80
C ARG A 112 26.13 20.81 -35.54
N GLU A 113 24.82 20.79 -35.79
CA GLU A 113 23.93 19.64 -35.56
C GLU A 113 24.36 18.41 -36.38
N HIS A 114 24.78 18.64 -37.62
CA HIS A 114 25.27 17.62 -38.53
C HIS A 114 26.58 17.01 -38.02
N SER A 115 27.44 17.83 -37.42
CA SER A 115 28.70 17.39 -36.81
C SER A 115 28.47 16.52 -35.58
N LEU A 116 27.47 16.84 -34.75
CA LEU A 116 27.08 15.99 -33.61
C LEU A 116 26.56 14.63 -34.06
N ILE A 117 25.64 14.60 -35.03
CA ILE A 117 25.11 13.32 -35.56
C ILE A 117 26.23 12.49 -36.20
N LYS A 118 27.20 13.10 -36.89
CA LYS A 118 28.36 12.37 -37.43
C LYS A 118 29.15 11.65 -36.34
N ARG A 119 29.46 12.33 -35.24
CA ARG A 119 30.19 11.73 -34.10
C ARG A 119 29.41 10.55 -33.50
N ILE A 120 28.11 10.74 -33.23
CA ILE A 120 27.26 9.70 -32.62
C ILE A 120 27.05 8.50 -33.55
N SER A 121 26.87 8.73 -34.85
CA SER A 121 26.57 7.69 -35.84
C SER A 121 27.81 6.94 -36.35
N SER A 122 28.99 7.16 -35.77
CA SER A 122 30.21 6.55 -36.26
C SER A 122 30.32 5.06 -35.94
N SER A 123 30.83 4.28 -36.90
CA SER A 123 31.13 2.88 -36.71
C SER A 123 32.35 2.70 -35.78
N GLN A 124 32.67 1.46 -35.41
CA GLN A 124 33.92 1.17 -34.67
C GLN A 124 35.20 1.57 -35.43
N SER A 125 35.09 1.87 -36.73
CA SER A 125 36.19 2.36 -37.57
C SER A 125 36.19 3.90 -37.72
N ASP A 126 35.40 4.59 -36.90
CA ASP A 126 35.26 6.06 -36.88
C ASP A 126 34.72 6.64 -38.20
N VAL A 127 33.88 5.86 -38.89
CA VAL A 127 33.22 6.28 -40.14
C VAL A 127 31.72 6.48 -39.89
N PRO A 128 31.13 7.64 -40.22
CA PRO A 128 29.72 7.94 -39.96
C PRO A 128 28.80 6.97 -40.71
N GLN A 129 27.67 6.60 -40.11
CA GLN A 129 26.65 5.71 -40.68
C GLN A 129 25.30 6.44 -40.76
N ILE A 130 25.14 7.25 -41.81
CA ILE A 130 24.01 8.18 -41.95
C ILE A 130 23.21 7.87 -43.21
N VAL A 131 21.89 7.90 -43.08
CA VAL A 131 20.95 7.93 -44.20
C VAL A 131 20.19 9.26 -44.11
N THR A 132 20.03 9.97 -45.22
CA THR A 132 19.33 11.26 -45.23
C THR A 132 18.37 11.34 -46.40
N THR A 133 17.20 11.94 -46.17
CA THR A 133 16.28 12.37 -47.25
C THR A 133 16.53 13.81 -47.68
N ASN A 134 17.45 14.52 -47.01
CA ASN A 134 17.80 15.88 -47.38
C ASN A 134 18.76 15.87 -48.56
N PHE A 135 18.60 16.85 -49.44
CA PHE A 135 19.49 17.02 -50.59
C PHE A 135 20.81 17.69 -50.20
N ASP A 136 20.81 18.50 -49.14
CA ASP A 136 21.93 19.37 -48.77
C ASP A 136 23.23 18.60 -48.46
N ARG A 137 24.36 19.31 -48.60
CA ARG A 137 25.70 18.76 -48.37
C ARG A 137 26.20 19.03 -46.94
N LEU A 138 25.33 19.32 -45.97
CA LEU A 138 25.74 19.72 -44.62
C LEU A 138 26.48 18.61 -43.87
N PHE A 139 26.09 17.35 -44.07
CA PHE A 139 26.83 16.21 -43.52
C PHE A 139 28.24 16.07 -44.11
N GLU A 140 28.50 16.62 -45.30
CA GLU A 140 29.82 16.58 -45.96
C GLU A 140 30.78 17.68 -45.45
N ALA A 141 30.28 18.68 -44.70
CA ALA A 141 31.08 19.80 -44.25
C ALA A 141 32.16 19.38 -43.21
N GLY A 142 33.37 19.96 -43.32
CA GLY A 142 34.43 19.85 -42.32
C GLY A 142 35.44 18.70 -42.47
N GLN A 143 35.40 17.91 -43.56
CA GLN A 143 36.44 16.89 -43.86
C GLN A 143 37.22 17.26 -45.13
N GLU A 144 38.38 17.89 -44.96
CA GLU A 144 39.38 18.08 -46.02
C GLU A 144 40.39 16.92 -45.99
N GLY A 145 40.03 15.76 -46.57
CA GLY A 145 40.98 14.66 -46.86
C GLY A 145 40.48 13.22 -46.69
N GLU A 146 40.58 12.45 -47.79
CA GLU A 146 40.40 11.00 -48.03
C GLU A 146 39.07 10.29 -47.70
N HIS A 147 38.22 10.20 -48.75
CA HIS A 147 37.19 9.19 -49.04
C HIS A 147 36.07 8.94 -48.02
N LEU A 148 35.28 9.97 -47.69
CA LEU A 148 33.91 9.76 -47.22
C LEU A 148 33.09 9.05 -48.32
N VAL A 149 32.68 7.80 -48.05
CA VAL A 149 31.87 7.01 -48.98
C VAL A 149 30.47 7.63 -49.08
N ARG A 150 29.99 7.81 -50.31
CA ARG A 150 28.69 8.40 -50.61
C ARG A 150 27.87 7.41 -51.41
N HIS A 151 26.66 7.14 -50.96
CA HIS A 151 25.71 6.28 -51.65
C HIS A 151 24.55 7.14 -52.17
N VAL A 152 24.33 7.11 -53.47
CA VAL A 152 23.27 7.87 -54.16
C VAL A 152 22.45 6.92 -55.05
N PRO A 153 21.15 7.18 -55.27
CA PRO A 153 20.32 6.32 -56.10
C PRO A 153 20.85 6.27 -57.54
N PRO A 154 20.69 5.14 -58.26
CA PRO A 154 20.03 3.90 -57.83
C PRO A 154 20.99 2.88 -57.17
N ALA A 155 22.25 3.22 -56.91
CA ALA A 155 23.28 2.28 -56.47
C ALA A 155 23.54 2.37 -54.95
N PHE A 156 22.82 1.55 -54.19
CA PHE A 156 23.00 1.41 -52.74
C PHE A 156 23.76 0.14 -52.36
N PRO A 157 24.44 0.11 -51.19
CA PRO A 157 25.10 -1.09 -50.71
C PRO A 157 24.06 -2.19 -50.44
N ASP A 158 24.34 -3.40 -50.90
CA ASP A 158 23.47 -4.54 -50.59
C ASP A 158 23.77 -5.05 -49.18
N LEU A 159 22.89 -4.67 -48.24
CA LEU A 159 22.99 -5.01 -46.82
C LEU A 159 22.71 -6.50 -46.54
N SER A 160 22.14 -7.23 -47.51
CA SER A 160 21.83 -8.67 -47.37
C SER A 160 23.08 -9.56 -47.36
N PHE A 161 24.17 -9.13 -48.02
CA PHE A 161 25.42 -9.89 -48.15
C PHE A 161 26.52 -9.50 -47.16
N GLY A 162 26.24 -8.69 -46.14
CA GLY A 162 27.26 -8.31 -45.15
C GLY A 162 27.97 -6.99 -45.40
N SER A 163 27.61 -6.26 -46.46
CA SER A 163 28.13 -4.91 -46.73
C SER A 163 27.82 -3.97 -45.56
N LYS A 164 28.82 -3.21 -45.10
CA LYS A 164 28.63 -2.16 -44.09
C LYS A 164 28.00 -0.92 -44.73
N ILE A 165 27.24 -0.17 -43.93
CA ILE A 165 26.61 1.11 -44.32
C ILE A 165 27.47 2.32 -43.91
N GLU A 166 28.79 2.17 -43.97
CA GLU A 166 29.74 3.23 -43.63
C GLU A 166 29.71 4.31 -44.72
N GLY A 167 29.48 5.56 -44.33
CA GLY A 167 29.33 6.72 -45.22
C GLY A 167 27.98 7.42 -45.09
N ILE A 168 27.69 8.31 -46.04
CA ILE A 168 26.42 9.03 -46.14
C ILE A 168 25.61 8.46 -47.30
N THR A 169 24.39 7.99 -47.00
CA THR A 169 23.43 7.50 -47.99
C THR A 169 22.34 8.55 -48.22
N TYR A 170 22.28 9.10 -49.42
CA TYR A 170 21.25 10.04 -49.84
C TYR A 170 20.08 9.27 -50.42
N LEU A 171 18.99 9.15 -49.67
CA LEU A 171 17.81 8.43 -50.12
C LEU A 171 17.17 9.20 -51.28
N HIS A 172 16.77 10.45 -51.11
CA HIS A 172 16.01 11.19 -52.14
C HIS A 172 16.87 11.89 -53.20
N GLY A 173 18.19 11.67 -53.19
CA GLY A 173 19.14 12.33 -54.07
C GLY A 173 20.03 13.33 -53.32
N ARG A 174 21.12 13.74 -53.97
CA ARG A 174 22.16 14.60 -53.41
C ARG A 174 22.25 15.88 -54.23
N LEU A 175 22.32 17.04 -53.57
CA LEU A 175 22.44 18.35 -54.22
C LEU A 175 23.64 18.34 -55.18
N VAL A 176 23.38 18.61 -56.46
CA VAL A 176 24.40 18.72 -57.51
C VAL A 176 24.74 20.19 -57.76
N ASP A 177 25.81 20.46 -58.52
CA ASP A 177 26.18 21.84 -58.83
C ASP A 177 25.16 22.44 -59.80
N ALA A 178 24.84 23.73 -59.67
CA ALA A 178 23.76 24.39 -60.41
C ALA A 178 23.91 24.33 -61.95
N ALA A 179 25.11 24.04 -62.46
CA ALA A 179 25.40 23.87 -63.89
C ALA A 179 25.22 22.41 -64.40
N SER A 180 24.72 21.49 -63.58
CA SER A 180 24.58 20.07 -63.96
C SER A 180 23.41 19.85 -64.93
N GLU A 181 23.60 18.99 -65.94
CA GLU A 181 22.56 18.65 -66.93
C GLU A 181 21.44 17.76 -66.36
N SER A 182 21.64 17.10 -65.21
CA SER A 182 20.67 16.20 -64.60
C SER A 182 20.58 16.39 -63.08
N HIS A 183 19.36 16.52 -62.57
CA HIS A 183 19.04 16.72 -61.16
C HIS A 183 18.17 15.56 -60.64
N PRO A 184 18.77 14.51 -60.05
CA PRO A 184 18.07 13.28 -59.67
C PRO A 184 17.40 13.41 -58.28
N TYR A 185 16.57 14.42 -58.08
CA TYR A 185 15.82 14.62 -56.83
C TYR A 185 14.49 13.86 -56.85
N VAL A 186 14.08 13.37 -55.68
CA VAL A 186 12.75 12.82 -55.43
C VAL A 186 11.90 13.92 -54.79
N LEU A 187 11.09 14.62 -55.59
CA LEU A 187 10.28 15.76 -55.14
C LEU A 187 8.79 15.59 -55.44
N SER A 188 8.43 15.02 -56.59
CA SER A 188 7.04 14.86 -57.00
C SER A 188 6.46 13.49 -56.63
N SER A 189 5.13 13.39 -56.63
CA SER A 189 4.42 12.12 -56.43
C SER A 189 4.84 11.04 -57.45
N ALA A 190 5.17 11.43 -58.69
CA ALA A 190 5.72 10.52 -59.70
C ALA A 190 7.13 10.00 -59.33
N ASP A 191 7.98 10.85 -58.75
CA ASP A 191 9.31 10.46 -58.28
C ASP A 191 9.22 9.54 -57.06
N PHE A 192 8.31 9.83 -56.12
CA PHE A 192 8.04 8.94 -54.97
C PHE A 192 7.49 7.58 -55.42
N GLY A 193 6.55 7.57 -56.37
CA GLY A 193 6.02 6.35 -56.98
C GLY A 193 7.13 5.52 -57.65
N ARG A 194 8.10 6.18 -58.29
CA ARG A 194 9.27 5.51 -58.86
C ARG A 194 10.16 4.90 -57.77
N ALA A 195 10.55 5.70 -56.77
CA ALA A 195 11.50 5.30 -55.74
C ALA A 195 11.00 4.19 -54.80
N TYR A 196 9.73 4.24 -54.41
CA TYR A 196 9.15 3.33 -53.40
C TYR A 196 8.33 2.20 -54.02
N LEU A 197 7.78 2.36 -55.23
CA LEU A 197 6.88 1.36 -55.84
C LEU A 197 7.45 0.73 -57.10
N SER A 198 7.69 1.49 -58.18
CA SER A 198 8.02 0.89 -59.49
C SER A 198 9.45 0.35 -59.57
N GLU A 199 10.45 1.12 -59.16
CA GLU A 199 11.83 0.66 -59.04
C GLU A 199 12.13 0.15 -57.62
N GLY A 200 11.39 0.64 -56.62
CA GLY A 200 11.36 0.09 -55.26
C GLY A 200 12.70 0.11 -54.51
N TRP A 201 13.70 0.86 -54.99
CA TRP A 201 15.04 0.90 -54.38
C TRP A 201 15.01 1.46 -52.95
N ALA A 202 14.15 2.44 -52.67
CA ALA A 202 14.01 3.02 -51.33
C ALA A 202 13.36 2.02 -50.35
N THR A 203 12.29 1.35 -50.79
CA THR A 203 11.57 0.34 -50.02
C THR A 203 12.46 -0.85 -49.67
N ASN A 204 13.19 -1.39 -50.65
CA ASN A 204 14.10 -2.52 -50.44
C ASN A 204 15.24 -2.16 -49.48
N PHE A 205 15.83 -0.97 -49.64
CA PHE A 205 16.90 -0.50 -48.78
C PHE A 205 16.45 -0.34 -47.32
N ILE A 206 15.34 0.35 -47.06
CA ILE A 206 14.81 0.55 -45.70
C ILE A 206 14.47 -0.80 -45.04
N ARG A 207 13.85 -1.72 -45.79
CA ARG A 207 13.55 -3.06 -45.28
C ARG A 207 14.81 -3.81 -44.84
N HIS A 208 15.88 -3.78 -45.64
CA HIS A 208 17.14 -4.43 -45.28
C HIS A 208 17.88 -3.71 -44.15
N LEU A 209 17.77 -2.38 -44.09
CA LEU A 209 18.34 -1.57 -43.02
C LEU A 209 17.74 -1.95 -41.67
N LEU A 210 16.42 -1.99 -41.56
CA LEU A 210 15.70 -2.30 -40.33
C LEU A 210 15.86 -3.77 -39.89
N ALA A 211 16.16 -4.68 -40.83
CA ALA A 211 16.44 -6.08 -40.51
C ALA A 211 17.79 -6.26 -39.77
N ARG A 212 18.74 -5.34 -39.95
CA ARG A 212 20.14 -5.52 -39.51
C ARG A 212 20.63 -4.47 -38.51
N TYR A 213 20.15 -3.24 -38.61
CA TYR A 213 20.59 -2.12 -37.78
C TYR A 213 19.47 -1.57 -36.92
N THR A 214 19.83 -0.88 -35.85
CA THR A 214 18.89 -0.04 -35.11
C THR A 214 18.85 1.32 -35.77
N VAL A 215 17.67 1.79 -36.14
CA VAL A 215 17.49 3.05 -36.88
C VAL A 215 16.90 4.12 -35.97
N VAL A 216 17.47 5.33 -36.03
CA VAL A 216 17.01 6.50 -35.29
C VAL A 216 16.57 7.58 -36.26
N LEU A 217 15.28 7.92 -36.22
CA LEU A 217 14.66 8.98 -37.00
C LEU A 217 14.86 10.33 -36.29
N VAL A 218 15.52 11.28 -36.97
CA VAL A 218 15.71 12.66 -36.46
C VAL A 218 15.22 13.65 -37.51
N GLY A 219 14.38 14.60 -37.11
CA GLY A 219 13.86 15.63 -38.01
C GLY A 219 12.79 15.17 -39.01
N TYR A 220 12.08 14.08 -38.69
CA TYR A 220 10.94 13.56 -39.46
C TYR A 220 9.59 13.94 -38.86
N GLN A 221 8.57 14.04 -39.70
CA GLN A 221 7.17 14.12 -39.29
C GLN A 221 6.50 12.76 -39.48
N ALA A 222 5.66 12.33 -38.52
CA ALA A 222 4.94 11.05 -38.61
C ALA A 222 3.97 10.95 -39.81
N GLU A 223 3.63 12.10 -40.42
CA GLU A 223 2.69 12.21 -41.53
C GLU A 223 3.36 12.19 -42.91
N ASP A 224 4.69 12.04 -42.99
CA ASP A 224 5.41 11.90 -44.26
C ASP A 224 4.90 10.67 -45.05
N PRO A 225 4.15 10.83 -46.16
CA PRO A 225 3.32 9.75 -46.72
C PRO A 225 4.08 8.47 -47.12
N PRO A 226 5.23 8.52 -47.83
CA PRO A 226 5.94 7.31 -48.26
C PRO A 226 6.50 6.50 -47.09
N ILE A 227 7.03 7.18 -46.06
CA ILE A 227 7.57 6.55 -44.85
C ILE A 227 6.44 6.03 -43.96
N LYS A 228 5.34 6.79 -43.82
CA LYS A 228 4.17 6.40 -43.05
C LYS A 228 3.59 5.06 -43.52
N TYR A 229 3.28 4.94 -44.82
CA TYR A 229 2.69 3.70 -45.35
C TYR A 229 3.67 2.53 -45.31
N LEU A 230 4.97 2.77 -45.53
CA LEU A 230 6.00 1.75 -45.43
C LEU A 230 6.09 1.19 -44.00
N LEU A 231 6.16 2.07 -43.00
CA LEU A 231 6.25 1.66 -41.59
C LEU A 231 4.97 0.99 -41.09
N GLN A 232 3.79 1.50 -41.47
CA GLN A 232 2.50 0.84 -41.18
C GLN A 232 2.39 -0.53 -41.87
N GLY A 233 2.86 -0.65 -43.11
CA GLY A 233 2.88 -1.92 -43.85
C GLY A 233 3.83 -2.96 -43.23
N LEU A 234 5.00 -2.53 -42.75
CA LEU A 234 5.94 -3.39 -42.01
C LEU A 234 5.41 -3.82 -40.64
N ASN A 235 4.48 -3.06 -40.07
CA ASN A 235 3.86 -3.30 -38.76
C ASN A 235 2.44 -3.91 -38.85
N HIS A 236 1.99 -4.43 -40.00
CA HIS A 236 0.58 -4.76 -40.22
C HIS A 236 0.01 -5.86 -39.32
N ASP A 237 0.85 -6.75 -38.80
CA ASP A 237 0.44 -7.82 -37.88
C ASP A 237 0.56 -7.41 -36.40
N GLY A 238 1.11 -6.22 -36.10
CA GLY A 238 1.42 -5.77 -34.74
C GLY A 238 2.56 -6.57 -34.07
N GLN A 239 3.32 -7.35 -34.85
CA GLN A 239 4.37 -8.28 -34.40
C GLN A 239 5.79 -7.75 -34.64
N TYR A 240 5.95 -6.48 -35.01
CA TYR A 240 7.25 -5.91 -35.35
C TYR A 240 8.08 -5.58 -34.09
N ASP A 241 9.37 -5.91 -34.09
CA ASP A 241 10.31 -5.62 -32.99
C ASP A 241 10.55 -4.11 -32.86
N ARG A 242 9.82 -3.48 -31.92
CA ARG A 242 9.88 -2.04 -31.64
C ARG A 242 11.23 -1.59 -31.05
N SER A 243 12.09 -2.50 -30.62
CA SER A 243 13.42 -2.15 -30.08
C SER A 243 14.43 -1.73 -31.16
N ARG A 244 14.06 -1.80 -32.44
CA ARG A 244 14.98 -1.53 -33.56
C ARG A 244 14.75 -0.20 -34.26
N LEU A 245 13.68 0.52 -33.94
CA LEU A 245 13.31 1.74 -34.63
C LEU A 245 12.86 2.80 -33.63
N TYR A 246 13.58 3.91 -33.59
CA TYR A 246 13.36 5.02 -32.67
C TYR A 246 13.07 6.32 -33.43
N ALA A 247 12.29 7.24 -32.85
CA ALA A 247 12.06 8.56 -33.42
C ALA A 247 12.03 9.66 -32.37
N PHE A 248 12.78 10.75 -32.60
CA PHE A 248 12.69 11.95 -31.78
C PHE A 248 11.58 12.88 -32.27
N ASP A 249 10.64 13.26 -31.40
CA ASP A 249 9.54 14.17 -31.72
C ASP A 249 9.19 15.11 -30.55
N ARG A 250 8.57 16.25 -30.85
CA ARG A 250 8.27 17.32 -29.89
C ARG A 250 6.84 17.20 -29.35
N GLY A 251 6.66 17.19 -28.04
CA GLY A 251 5.35 17.03 -27.40
C GLY A 251 5.39 16.22 -26.11
N LEU A 252 4.20 15.92 -25.57
CA LEU A 252 4.08 15.08 -24.38
C LEU A 252 4.37 13.61 -24.73
N PRO A 253 5.01 12.82 -23.84
CA PRO A 253 5.35 11.42 -24.10
C PRO A 253 4.17 10.56 -24.57
N GLU A 254 3.00 10.72 -23.95
CA GLU A 254 1.79 9.94 -24.25
C GLU A 254 1.23 10.27 -25.64
N GLU A 255 1.22 11.55 -26.01
CA GLU A 255 0.73 12.03 -27.30
C GLU A 255 1.62 11.53 -28.44
N ILE A 256 2.93 11.60 -28.27
CA ILE A 256 3.90 11.16 -29.27
C ILE A 256 3.91 9.63 -29.38
N GLU A 257 3.89 8.92 -28.25
CA GLU A 257 3.80 7.46 -28.27
C GLU A 257 2.53 7.02 -29.00
N ALA A 258 1.38 7.67 -28.76
CA ALA A 258 0.16 7.40 -29.52
C ALA A 258 0.30 7.70 -31.03
N LYS A 259 1.01 8.77 -31.39
CA LYS A 259 1.26 9.19 -32.78
C LYS A 259 2.13 8.20 -33.56
N TRP A 260 3.08 7.52 -32.90
CA TRP A 260 4.06 6.65 -33.58
C TRP A 260 3.81 5.14 -33.39
N ARG A 261 2.96 4.75 -32.44
CA ARG A 261 2.69 3.35 -32.09
C ARG A 261 2.15 2.51 -33.25
N ASP A 262 1.27 3.07 -34.09
CA ASP A 262 0.70 2.34 -35.24
C ASP A 262 1.74 2.07 -36.36
N ARG A 263 2.87 2.77 -36.33
CA ARG A 263 3.99 2.67 -37.29
C ARG A 263 5.12 1.75 -36.79
N GLY A 264 4.98 1.12 -35.63
CA GLY A 264 6.00 0.21 -35.09
C GLY A 264 7.26 0.91 -34.57
N VAL A 265 7.18 2.22 -34.33
CA VAL A 265 8.31 3.06 -33.89
C VAL A 265 8.24 3.25 -32.36
N THR A 266 9.39 3.30 -31.70
CA THR A 266 9.53 3.72 -30.30
C THR A 266 9.83 5.22 -30.25
N ALA A 267 8.88 6.00 -29.76
CA ALA A 267 9.03 7.45 -29.70
C ALA A 267 9.92 7.89 -28.53
N ILE A 268 10.77 8.89 -28.79
CA ILE A 268 11.58 9.60 -27.78
C ILE A 268 11.12 11.06 -27.77
N ALA A 269 10.32 11.41 -26.77
CA ALA A 269 9.74 12.73 -26.63
C ALA A 269 10.73 13.76 -26.05
N TYR A 270 10.63 15.00 -26.51
CA TYR A 270 11.31 16.16 -25.92
C TYR A 270 10.43 17.42 -25.96
N SER A 271 10.69 18.36 -25.02
CA SER A 271 9.90 19.59 -24.87
C SER A 271 10.34 20.69 -25.85
N HIS A 272 11.63 21.01 -25.87
CA HIS A 272 12.20 22.04 -26.74
C HIS A 272 13.35 21.48 -27.59
N HIS A 273 13.51 22.00 -28.81
CA HIS A 273 14.60 21.58 -29.69
C HIS A 273 16.00 21.84 -29.09
N SER A 274 16.13 22.87 -28.24
CA SER A 274 17.36 23.14 -27.48
C SER A 274 17.76 21.95 -26.60
N ASP A 275 16.79 21.30 -25.95
CA ASP A 275 17.02 20.22 -24.98
C ASP A 275 17.48 18.95 -25.70
N LEU A 276 16.92 18.69 -26.89
CA LEU A 276 17.37 17.63 -27.80
C LEU A 276 18.84 17.84 -28.18
N TRP A 277 19.19 19.01 -28.72
CA TRP A 277 20.55 19.25 -29.23
C TRP A 277 21.60 19.28 -28.13
N LYS A 278 21.27 19.82 -26.95
CA LYS A 278 22.13 19.74 -25.77
C LYS A 278 22.38 18.28 -25.35
N SER A 279 21.36 17.43 -25.42
CA SER A 279 21.49 16.01 -25.11
C SER A 279 22.27 15.24 -26.19
N MET A 280 22.13 15.62 -27.47
CA MET A 280 22.95 15.08 -28.56
C MET A 280 24.44 15.45 -28.39
N GLU A 281 24.74 16.65 -27.90
CA GLU A 281 26.12 17.06 -27.61
C GLU A 281 26.75 16.19 -26.52
N ALA A 282 26.07 16.01 -25.38
CA ALA A 282 26.53 15.10 -24.32
C ALA A 282 26.60 13.63 -24.77
N TRP A 283 25.70 13.20 -25.66
CA TRP A 283 25.77 11.86 -26.26
C TRP A 283 26.98 11.72 -27.18
N ALA A 284 27.31 12.74 -27.97
CA ALA A 284 28.52 12.75 -28.79
C ALA A 284 29.78 12.65 -27.92
N ASP A 285 29.84 13.37 -26.81
CA ASP A 285 30.98 13.30 -25.87
C ASP A 285 31.14 11.92 -25.24
N ARG A 286 30.03 11.24 -24.93
CA ARG A 286 30.04 9.84 -24.53
C ARG A 286 30.52 8.92 -25.67
N ALA A 287 30.06 9.15 -26.90
CA ALA A 287 30.39 8.31 -28.04
C ALA A 287 31.90 8.37 -28.39
N ASP A 288 32.52 9.54 -28.22
CA ASP A 288 33.96 9.74 -28.44
C ASP A 288 34.82 8.92 -27.45
N ASP A 289 34.47 8.90 -26.15
CA ASP A 289 35.14 8.08 -25.15
C ASP A 289 34.16 7.52 -24.09
N PRO A 290 33.54 6.34 -24.37
CA PRO A 290 32.61 5.71 -23.44
C PRO A 290 33.25 5.31 -22.11
N ARG A 291 34.58 5.06 -22.09
CA ARG A 291 35.30 4.62 -20.89
C ARG A 291 35.55 5.77 -19.93
N SER A 292 36.05 6.89 -20.44
CA SER A 292 36.25 8.12 -19.66
C SER A 292 34.92 8.65 -19.12
N TRP A 293 33.88 8.64 -19.97
CA TRP A 293 32.53 8.99 -19.53
C TRP A 293 32.07 8.11 -18.36
N ARG A 294 32.16 6.78 -18.47
CA ARG A 294 31.76 5.86 -17.40
C ARG A 294 32.55 6.10 -16.11
N ALA A 295 33.86 6.31 -16.19
CA ALA A 295 34.70 6.60 -15.03
C ALA A 295 34.25 7.89 -14.32
N SER A 296 33.89 8.93 -15.09
CA SER A 296 33.36 10.19 -14.55
C SER A 296 32.03 10.01 -13.81
N ILE A 297 31.15 9.13 -14.31
CA ILE A 297 29.86 8.81 -13.68
C ILE A 297 30.06 8.00 -12.40
N ILE A 298 30.94 6.99 -12.41
CA ILE A 298 31.25 6.19 -11.20
C ILE A 298 31.87 7.05 -10.10
N ALA A 299 32.70 8.03 -10.43
CA ALA A 299 33.27 8.96 -9.45
C ALA A 299 32.20 9.73 -8.66
N LYS A 300 31.05 10.05 -9.30
CA LYS A 300 29.92 10.71 -8.61
C LYS A 300 29.28 9.82 -7.53
N SER A 301 29.38 8.49 -7.62
CA SER A 301 28.79 7.59 -6.63
C SER A 301 29.49 7.60 -5.25
N GLN A 302 30.61 8.30 -5.11
CA GLN A 302 31.27 8.52 -3.83
C GLN A 302 30.52 9.54 -2.96
N GLN A 303 29.65 10.35 -3.56
CA GLN A 303 28.83 11.33 -2.86
C GLN A 303 27.53 10.68 -2.33
N ASP A 304 26.91 11.34 -1.36
CA ASP A 304 25.59 10.95 -0.87
C ASP A 304 24.56 11.08 -2.03
N PRO A 305 23.83 10.01 -2.40
CA PRO A 305 22.86 10.06 -3.48
C PRO A 305 21.75 11.10 -3.27
N LYS A 306 21.48 11.55 -2.04
CA LYS A 306 20.50 12.60 -1.75
C LYS A 306 20.91 13.97 -2.29
N ASP A 307 22.22 14.21 -2.43
CA ASP A 307 22.78 15.47 -2.94
C ASP A 307 22.79 15.53 -4.48
N LEU A 308 22.52 14.39 -5.14
CA LEU A 308 22.51 14.29 -6.60
C LEU A 308 21.09 14.45 -7.16
N PRO A 309 20.90 15.19 -8.27
CA PRO A 309 19.62 15.29 -8.93
C PRO A 309 19.18 13.96 -9.58
N PRO A 310 17.87 13.72 -9.80
CA PRO A 310 17.35 12.45 -10.30
C PRO A 310 18.00 11.90 -11.58
N HIS A 311 18.34 12.78 -12.54
CA HIS A 311 18.99 12.37 -13.79
C HIS A 311 20.43 11.87 -13.60
N GLU A 312 21.18 12.40 -12.63
CA GLU A 312 22.53 11.90 -12.32
C GLU A 312 22.47 10.57 -11.58
N ARG A 313 21.49 10.39 -10.69
CA ARG A 313 21.16 9.07 -10.11
C ARG A 313 20.78 8.06 -11.20
N GLY A 314 20.01 8.50 -12.18
CA GLY A 314 19.66 7.74 -13.38
C GLY A 314 20.86 7.33 -14.24
N GLN A 315 21.85 8.20 -14.41
CA GLN A 315 23.10 7.89 -15.12
C GLN A 315 23.91 6.80 -14.41
N ILE A 316 24.00 6.86 -13.08
CA ILE A 316 24.66 5.81 -12.29
C ILE A 316 23.86 4.51 -12.39
N ALA A 317 22.53 4.58 -12.24
CA ALA A 317 21.64 3.43 -12.41
C ALA A 317 21.84 2.76 -13.78
N HIS A 318 21.94 3.55 -14.86
CA HIS A 318 22.25 3.09 -16.22
C HIS A 318 23.58 2.32 -16.27
N VAL A 319 24.66 2.86 -15.70
CA VAL A 319 25.96 2.18 -15.68
C VAL A 319 25.87 0.84 -14.94
N LEU A 320 25.16 0.80 -13.81
CA LEU A 320 24.96 -0.41 -12.99
C LEU A 320 24.09 -1.49 -13.64
N ARG A 321 23.42 -1.21 -14.77
CA ARG A 321 22.67 -2.22 -15.55
C ARG A 321 23.60 -3.21 -16.23
N THR A 322 24.86 -2.84 -16.45
CA THR A 322 25.87 -3.65 -17.16
C THR A 322 26.87 -4.31 -16.20
N VAL A 323 27.41 -5.47 -16.58
CA VAL A 323 28.49 -6.16 -15.83
C VAL A 323 29.71 -5.27 -15.65
N GLN A 324 30.13 -4.57 -16.72
CA GLN A 324 31.32 -3.72 -16.67
C GLN A 324 31.13 -2.54 -15.71
N GLY A 325 29.95 -1.92 -15.70
CA GLY A 325 29.64 -0.82 -14.79
C GLY A 325 29.54 -1.27 -13.33
N ALA A 326 28.87 -2.40 -13.05
CA ALA A 326 28.82 -2.96 -11.70
C ALA A 326 30.22 -3.33 -11.17
N ARG A 327 31.10 -3.84 -12.04
CA ARG A 327 32.51 -4.08 -11.70
C ARG A 327 33.24 -2.79 -11.33
N SER A 328 33.20 -1.77 -12.20
CA SER A 328 33.84 -0.48 -11.94
C SER A 328 33.32 0.19 -10.68
N PHE A 329 32.02 0.07 -10.40
CA PHE A 329 31.42 0.55 -9.15
C PHE A 329 31.97 -0.20 -7.92
N SER A 330 32.02 -1.52 -7.97
CA SER A 330 32.50 -2.37 -6.85
C SER A 330 34.00 -2.24 -6.56
N GLU A 331 34.79 -1.95 -7.59
CA GLU A 331 36.25 -1.77 -7.52
C GLU A 331 36.67 -0.30 -7.28
N ALA A 332 35.74 0.65 -7.23
CA ALA A 332 36.05 2.06 -7.03
C ALA A 332 36.69 2.34 -5.66
N ASP A 333 37.67 3.25 -5.65
CA ASP A 333 38.38 3.72 -4.46
C ASP A 333 38.48 5.26 -4.48
N PRO A 334 37.92 5.99 -3.50
CA PRO A 334 37.12 5.52 -2.36
C PRO A 334 35.86 4.72 -2.74
N THR A 335 35.45 3.81 -1.86
CA THR A 335 34.24 2.98 -2.01
C THR A 335 32.99 3.86 -2.20
N PRO A 336 32.07 3.51 -3.12
CA PRO A 336 30.81 4.23 -3.29
C PRO A 336 29.97 4.29 -2.01
N HIS A 337 29.23 5.39 -1.83
CA HIS A 337 28.45 5.66 -0.62
C HIS A 337 27.39 4.57 -0.34
N PRO A 338 27.26 4.04 0.89
CA PRO A 338 26.38 2.91 1.18
C PRO A 338 24.89 3.18 0.89
N GLU A 339 24.43 4.43 0.99
CA GLU A 339 23.04 4.80 0.67
C GLU A 339 22.65 4.59 -0.81
N TRP A 340 23.61 4.30 -1.71
CA TRP A 340 23.28 3.86 -3.07
C TRP A 340 22.38 2.61 -3.09
N ILE A 341 22.39 1.79 -2.03
CA ILE A 341 21.46 0.67 -1.90
C ILE A 341 19.98 1.12 -1.94
N CYS A 342 19.68 2.31 -1.40
CA CYS A 342 18.34 2.89 -1.40
C CYS A 342 17.90 3.32 -2.80
N VAL A 343 18.84 3.73 -3.66
CA VAL A 343 18.59 4.03 -5.08
C VAL A 343 18.47 2.74 -5.89
N MET A 344 19.30 1.72 -5.62
CA MET A 344 19.29 0.45 -6.34
C MET A 344 18.00 -0.36 -6.08
N ASP A 345 17.49 -0.34 -4.84
CA ASP A 345 16.25 -1.03 -4.47
C ASP A 345 15.02 -0.17 -4.79
N ALA A 346 14.29 -0.56 -5.84
CA ALA A 346 13.07 0.10 -6.28
C ALA A 346 12.02 0.23 -5.17
N ASN A 347 11.93 -0.73 -4.24
CA ASN A 347 10.94 -0.69 -3.17
C ASN A 347 11.25 0.40 -2.12
N VAL A 348 12.54 0.68 -1.92
CA VAL A 348 13.00 1.71 -0.98
C VAL A 348 12.77 3.09 -1.56
N ARG A 349 13.29 3.37 -2.77
CA ARG A 349 13.12 4.69 -3.40
C ARG A 349 11.67 5.00 -3.78
N SER A 350 10.85 3.98 -4.04
CA SER A 350 9.40 4.15 -4.23
C SER A 350 8.62 4.10 -2.91
N GLY A 351 9.30 4.21 -1.77
CA GLY A 351 8.68 4.24 -0.45
C GLY A 351 7.73 5.43 -0.26
N LYS A 352 6.76 5.29 0.63
CA LYS A 352 5.86 6.41 0.97
C LYS A 352 6.60 7.46 1.81
N GLN A 353 6.20 8.72 1.66
CA GLN A 353 6.63 9.79 2.55
C GLN A 353 6.32 9.43 4.01
N SER A 354 7.29 9.61 4.89
CA SER A 354 7.16 9.38 6.33
C SER A 354 7.26 10.69 7.11
N ARG A 355 6.67 10.73 8.30
CA ARG A 355 6.68 11.91 9.19
C ARG A 355 6.95 11.51 10.63
N SER A 356 7.62 12.37 11.40
CA SER A 356 7.73 12.22 12.85
C SER A 356 6.43 12.65 13.55
N TYR A 357 6.31 12.35 14.86
CA TYR A 357 5.16 12.72 15.67
C TYR A 357 5.40 14.07 16.36
N GLY A 358 4.46 15.01 16.27
CA GLY A 358 4.54 16.32 16.94
C GLY A 358 4.05 17.49 16.08
N THR A 359 3.96 18.69 16.66
CA THR A 359 3.59 19.94 15.96
C THR A 359 4.70 20.43 15.00
N ASP A 360 5.94 20.01 15.21
CA ASP A 360 7.11 20.30 14.37
C ASP A 360 7.62 19.04 13.62
N ALA A 361 6.68 18.25 13.08
CA ALA A 361 6.98 16.95 12.48
C ALA A 361 7.91 17.06 11.25
N GLU A 362 9.13 16.53 11.37
CA GLU A 362 10.05 16.33 10.25
C GLU A 362 9.43 15.34 9.25
N THR A 363 9.60 15.61 7.96
CA THR A 363 9.08 14.75 6.89
C THR A 363 10.21 14.28 5.99
N PHE A 364 10.24 12.98 5.67
CA PHE A 364 11.21 12.41 4.75
C PHE A 364 10.50 11.76 3.56
N ASP A 365 10.86 12.16 2.35
CA ASP A 365 10.32 11.65 1.10
C ASP A 365 11.38 10.83 0.33
N PRO A 366 11.27 9.48 0.30
CA PRO A 366 12.17 8.62 -0.45
C PRO A 366 12.22 8.91 -1.96
N VAL A 367 11.11 9.36 -2.55
CA VAL A 367 11.05 9.62 -3.99
C VAL A 367 11.93 10.82 -4.33
N ALA A 368 11.85 11.88 -3.52
CA ALA A 368 12.74 13.03 -3.66
C ALA A 368 14.20 12.67 -3.36
N ALA A 369 14.44 11.89 -2.29
CA ALA A 369 15.76 11.53 -1.80
C ALA A 369 16.52 10.53 -2.69
N TYR A 370 15.84 9.58 -3.33
CA TYR A 370 16.46 8.44 -4.00
C TYR A 370 15.88 8.12 -5.39
N GLY A 371 14.78 8.76 -5.79
CA GLY A 371 14.13 8.51 -7.09
C GLY A 371 15.02 8.86 -8.28
N ILE A 372 14.90 8.07 -9.35
CA ILE A 372 15.60 8.28 -10.63
C ILE A 372 14.66 8.87 -11.69
N ASP A 373 15.23 9.42 -12.76
CA ASP A 373 14.50 10.05 -13.87
C ASP A 373 13.67 9.06 -14.72
N ASP A 374 14.02 7.78 -14.67
CA ASP A 374 13.35 6.68 -15.36
C ASP A 374 12.22 6.03 -14.52
N ASP A 375 12.01 6.47 -13.26
CA ASP A 375 10.96 5.92 -12.40
C ASP A 375 9.56 6.32 -12.92
N LEU A 376 8.63 5.38 -12.89
CA LEU A 376 7.20 5.66 -13.04
C LEU A 376 6.78 6.62 -11.91
N GLY A 377 5.87 7.55 -12.20
CA GLY A 377 5.42 8.60 -11.27
C GLY A 377 4.72 8.07 -10.01
N GLU A 378 3.56 8.62 -9.62
CA GLU A 378 2.85 8.11 -8.44
C GLU A 378 2.29 6.70 -8.70
N ILE A 379 3.06 5.67 -8.32
CA ILE A 379 2.61 4.27 -8.33
C ILE A 379 1.60 4.08 -7.19
N SER A 380 0.32 4.00 -7.54
CA SER A 380 -0.76 3.79 -6.60
C SER A 380 -0.65 2.43 -5.89
N GLU A 381 -1.32 2.23 -4.75
CA GLU A 381 -1.37 0.89 -4.13
C GLU A 381 -1.98 -0.16 -5.05
N SER A 382 -2.97 0.23 -5.86
CA SER A 382 -3.55 -0.64 -6.89
C SER A 382 -2.51 -1.06 -7.93
N ASP A 383 -1.59 -0.17 -8.32
CA ASP A 383 -0.53 -0.46 -9.28
C ASP A 383 0.53 -1.39 -8.66
N ARG A 384 0.87 -1.18 -7.39
CA ARG A 384 1.78 -2.09 -6.66
C ARG A 384 1.19 -3.50 -6.53
N ARG A 385 -0.11 -3.61 -6.21
CA ARG A 385 -0.81 -4.90 -6.19
C ARG A 385 -0.73 -5.56 -7.57
N GLN A 386 -0.99 -4.79 -8.64
CA GLN A 386 -0.82 -5.19 -10.05
C GLN A 386 0.58 -5.64 -10.46
N GLY A 387 1.57 -5.53 -9.58
CA GLY A 387 2.96 -5.86 -9.89
C GLY A 387 3.68 -4.77 -10.69
N VAL A 388 3.05 -3.60 -10.89
CA VAL A 388 3.72 -2.42 -11.45
C VAL A 388 4.73 -1.95 -10.42
N SER A 389 6.00 -1.98 -10.81
CA SER A 389 7.12 -1.60 -9.95
C SER A 389 8.17 -0.89 -10.80
N ASN A 390 8.89 0.01 -10.16
CA ASN A 390 10.07 0.63 -10.75
C ASN A 390 11.19 -0.38 -10.94
N ASP A 391 12.12 -0.07 -11.86
CA ASP A 391 13.25 -0.92 -12.23
C ASP A 391 14.16 -1.22 -11.02
N ASN A 392 14.29 -2.48 -10.62
CA ASN A 392 15.14 -2.84 -9.48
C ASN A 392 16.53 -3.28 -9.97
N LEU A 393 17.60 -2.63 -9.52
CA LEU A 393 18.96 -2.94 -9.99
C LEU A 393 19.55 -4.20 -9.33
N LEU A 394 18.91 -4.69 -8.27
CA LEU A 394 19.34 -5.82 -7.44
C LEU A 394 18.75 -7.17 -7.87
N VAL A 395 18.13 -7.24 -9.05
CA VAL A 395 17.54 -8.46 -9.64
C VAL A 395 18.23 -8.83 -10.96
N TRP A 396 18.06 -10.07 -11.41
CA TRP A 396 18.52 -10.59 -12.70
C TRP A 396 17.94 -9.79 -13.86
N ARG A 397 18.70 -9.71 -14.96
CA ARG A 397 18.31 -9.01 -16.20
C ARG A 397 18.68 -9.85 -17.41
N ASP A 398 18.02 -9.60 -18.54
CA ASP A 398 18.24 -10.35 -19.79
C ASP A 398 19.70 -10.32 -20.30
N GLU A 399 20.51 -9.36 -19.86
CA GLU A 399 21.93 -9.21 -20.22
C GLU A 399 22.90 -9.87 -19.23
N ASP A 400 22.39 -10.42 -18.12
CA ASP A 400 23.17 -11.14 -17.13
C ASP A 400 23.55 -12.55 -17.65
N ASP A 401 24.67 -13.08 -17.15
CA ASP A 401 25.13 -14.45 -17.42
C ASP A 401 24.30 -15.52 -16.68
N ASN A 402 24.37 -16.78 -17.17
CA ASN A 402 23.63 -17.99 -16.73
C ASN A 402 22.17 -18.08 -17.20
N PRO A 403 21.57 -19.31 -17.28
CA PRO A 403 20.19 -19.48 -17.74
C PRO A 403 19.19 -18.67 -16.90
N HIS A 404 18.00 -18.47 -17.48
CA HIS A 404 16.92 -17.56 -17.09
C HIS A 404 16.26 -17.85 -15.72
N GLU A 405 17.05 -18.01 -14.66
CA GLU A 405 16.55 -18.21 -13.32
C GLU A 405 16.54 -16.89 -12.54
N PHE A 406 15.43 -16.62 -11.85
CA PHE A 406 15.20 -15.34 -11.18
C PHE A 406 16.17 -15.12 -10.00
N HIS A 407 17.34 -14.55 -10.26
CA HIS A 407 18.25 -14.09 -9.20
C HIS A 407 17.81 -12.73 -8.62
N ARG A 408 17.91 -12.58 -7.31
CA ARG A 408 17.74 -11.28 -6.64
C ARG A 408 18.55 -11.22 -5.35
N LEU A 409 19.22 -10.09 -5.10
CA LEU A 409 20.03 -9.90 -3.88
C LEU A 409 19.14 -9.70 -2.64
N GLY A 410 18.02 -8.97 -2.81
CA GLY A 410 16.99 -8.78 -1.78
C GLY A 410 15.63 -9.33 -2.22
N GLY A 411 15.15 -10.35 -1.52
CA GLY A 411 13.86 -11.05 -1.69
C GLY A 411 13.99 -12.51 -2.15
N ARG A 412 12.86 -13.23 -2.24
CA ARG A 412 12.79 -14.70 -2.42
C ARG A 412 13.53 -15.20 -3.66
N GLN A 413 14.57 -16.02 -3.47
CA GLN A 413 15.11 -16.96 -4.45
C GLN A 413 14.80 -18.40 -4.01
N ALA A 414 14.63 -19.33 -4.96
CA ALA A 414 14.50 -20.75 -4.63
C ALA A 414 15.84 -21.29 -4.09
N GLU A 415 15.79 -22.20 -3.13
CA GLU A 415 16.99 -22.87 -2.63
C GLU A 415 17.60 -23.74 -3.75
N GLY A 416 18.83 -23.44 -4.16
CA GLY A 416 19.54 -24.11 -5.26
C GLY A 416 21.04 -23.77 -5.29
N PHE A 417 21.84 -24.64 -5.91
CA PHE A 417 23.29 -24.44 -6.11
C PHE A 417 23.57 -23.73 -7.45
N GLU A 418 22.97 -22.57 -7.68
CA GLU A 418 23.21 -21.81 -8.90
C GLU A 418 24.35 -20.80 -8.77
N ALA A 419 24.95 -20.50 -9.92
CA ALA A 419 25.96 -19.46 -10.03
C ALA A 419 25.28 -18.09 -10.14
N MET A 420 25.46 -17.25 -9.12
CA MET A 420 25.04 -15.85 -9.14
C MET A 420 25.64 -15.14 -10.37
N PRO A 421 24.83 -14.37 -11.12
CA PRO A 421 25.31 -13.59 -12.25
C PRO A 421 26.47 -12.68 -11.87
N THR A 422 27.43 -12.53 -12.77
CA THR A 422 28.65 -11.75 -12.59
C THR A 422 28.33 -10.31 -12.16
N ARG A 423 27.32 -9.67 -12.76
CA ARG A 423 26.90 -8.31 -12.38
C ARG A 423 26.44 -8.24 -10.92
N LEU A 424 25.52 -9.13 -10.52
CA LEU A 424 25.05 -9.21 -9.14
C LEU A 424 26.17 -9.61 -8.17
N GLY A 425 27.13 -10.42 -8.61
CA GLY A 425 28.34 -10.77 -7.86
C GLY A 425 29.20 -9.56 -7.52
N HIS A 426 29.37 -8.63 -8.47
CA HIS A 426 30.07 -7.37 -8.23
C HIS A 426 29.32 -6.47 -7.24
N LEU A 427 27.99 -6.36 -7.36
CA LEU A 427 27.17 -5.60 -6.41
C LEU A 427 27.19 -6.24 -5.00
N SER A 428 27.13 -7.56 -4.91
CA SER A 428 27.27 -8.34 -3.66
C SER A 428 28.63 -8.10 -2.99
N THR A 429 29.69 -7.99 -3.79
CA THR A 429 31.04 -7.67 -3.30
C THR A 429 31.10 -6.25 -2.72
N TRP A 430 30.46 -5.28 -3.36
CA TRP A 430 30.39 -3.91 -2.83
C TRP A 430 29.59 -3.85 -1.52
N LEU A 431 28.42 -4.51 -1.47
CA LEU A 431 27.62 -4.63 -0.24
C LEU A 431 28.46 -5.21 0.91
N SER A 432 29.23 -6.25 0.62
CA SER A 432 30.09 -6.91 1.62
C SER A 432 31.21 -6.00 2.12
N LYS A 433 31.79 -5.13 1.26
CA LYS A 433 32.79 -4.12 1.67
C LYS A 433 32.20 -3.02 2.54
N SER A 434 30.91 -2.74 2.38
CA SER A 434 30.19 -1.65 3.05
C SER A 434 29.39 -2.11 4.27
N ILE A 435 29.63 -3.33 4.78
CA ILE A 435 28.87 -3.96 5.87
C ILE A 435 28.92 -3.20 7.20
N ASP A 436 29.94 -2.36 7.39
CA ASP A 436 30.09 -1.46 8.54
C ASP A 436 29.11 -0.27 8.51
N SER A 437 28.32 -0.11 7.44
CA SER A 437 27.27 0.92 7.36
C SER A 437 25.96 0.43 8.00
N PRO A 438 25.38 1.15 8.98
CA PRO A 438 24.04 0.88 9.51
C PRO A 438 22.94 0.88 8.44
N VAL A 439 23.15 1.60 7.33
CA VAL A 439 22.23 1.65 6.19
C VAL A 439 22.03 0.25 5.58
N LEU A 440 23.07 -0.57 5.49
CA LEU A 440 22.97 -1.91 4.93
C LEU A 440 22.22 -2.86 5.86
N ALA A 441 22.40 -2.73 7.17
CA ALA A 441 21.62 -3.48 8.15
C ALA A 441 20.13 -3.10 8.06
N TRP A 442 19.82 -1.80 7.98
CA TRP A 442 18.47 -1.28 7.78
C TRP A 442 17.83 -1.80 6.48
N TRP A 443 18.61 -1.86 5.38
CA TRP A 443 18.14 -2.42 4.11
C TRP A 443 17.90 -3.93 4.21
N ALA A 444 18.83 -4.68 4.81
CA ALA A 444 18.76 -6.14 4.93
C ALA A 444 17.56 -6.59 5.76
N VAL A 445 17.24 -5.90 6.87
CA VAL A 445 16.06 -6.17 7.71
C VAL A 445 14.75 -6.11 6.94
N ARG A 446 14.67 -5.31 5.87
CA ARG A 446 13.45 -5.09 5.08
C ARG A 446 13.22 -6.15 4.00
N GLN A 447 14.23 -6.97 3.73
CA GLN A 447 14.12 -7.97 2.67
C GLN A 447 13.40 -9.20 3.19
N ASN A 448 12.53 -9.79 2.37
CA ASN A 448 11.86 -11.07 2.69
C ASN A 448 12.78 -12.30 2.51
N GLY A 449 14.09 -12.14 2.76
CA GLY A 449 15.16 -13.07 2.45
C GLY A 449 16.29 -12.42 1.65
N LEU A 450 17.54 -12.81 1.92
CA LEU A 450 18.72 -12.43 1.12
C LEU A 450 19.15 -13.58 0.21
N HIS A 451 19.84 -13.25 -0.88
CA HIS A 451 20.46 -14.27 -1.73
C HIS A 451 21.42 -15.15 -0.91
N PRO A 452 21.41 -16.50 -1.03
CA PRO A 452 22.24 -17.39 -0.21
C PRO A 452 23.74 -17.06 -0.21
N ARG A 453 24.32 -16.77 -1.39
CA ARG A 453 25.70 -16.29 -1.49
C ARG A 453 25.97 -14.94 -0.84
N LEU A 454 25.03 -13.99 -0.90
CA LEU A 454 25.17 -12.69 -0.21
C LEU A 454 25.13 -12.90 1.30
N LEU A 455 24.21 -13.76 1.77
CA LEU A 455 24.12 -14.15 3.18
C LEU A 455 25.43 -14.77 3.68
N GLN A 456 26.00 -15.72 2.93
CA GLN A 456 27.29 -16.33 3.24
C GLN A 456 28.45 -15.30 3.23
N GLN A 457 28.44 -14.34 2.31
CA GLN A 457 29.46 -13.28 2.26
C GLN A 457 29.36 -12.34 3.48
N PHE A 458 28.15 -11.96 3.88
CA PHE A 458 27.94 -11.16 5.09
C PHE A 458 28.40 -11.90 6.35
N GLU A 459 28.05 -13.18 6.49
CA GLU A 459 28.52 -14.02 7.60
C GLU A 459 30.05 -14.04 7.67
N TRP A 460 30.71 -14.31 6.54
CA TRP A 460 32.16 -14.34 6.46
C TRP A 460 32.81 -13.02 6.84
N GLN A 461 32.21 -11.88 6.48
CA GLN A 461 32.70 -10.56 6.85
C GLN A 461 32.49 -10.26 8.33
N VAL A 462 31.34 -10.59 8.89
CA VAL A 462 31.03 -10.39 10.32
C VAL A 462 31.97 -11.21 11.21
N GLU A 463 32.30 -12.44 10.80
CA GLU A 463 33.22 -13.32 11.51
C GLU A 463 34.69 -12.87 11.45
N ARG A 464 35.14 -12.31 10.32
CA ARG A 464 36.57 -12.02 10.07
C ARG A 464 36.97 -10.57 10.23
N SER A 465 36.03 -9.63 10.14
CA SER A 465 36.36 -8.21 10.21
C SER A 465 36.75 -7.85 11.64
N GLU A 466 38.01 -7.49 11.84
CA GLU A 466 38.50 -6.95 13.12
C GLU A 466 38.07 -5.48 13.33
N ALA A 467 37.71 -4.77 12.25
CA ALA A 467 37.32 -3.36 12.28
C ALA A 467 35.83 -3.14 12.61
N LEU A 468 34.99 -4.18 12.54
CA LEU A 468 33.56 -4.08 12.76
C LEU A 468 33.24 -3.84 14.25
N HIS A 469 32.49 -2.78 14.54
CA HIS A 469 32.07 -2.40 15.89
C HIS A 469 31.29 -3.54 16.59
N GLU A 470 31.43 -3.68 17.91
CA GLU A 470 30.79 -4.76 18.69
C GLU A 470 29.27 -4.74 18.54
N ARG A 471 28.66 -3.55 18.62
CA ARG A 471 27.22 -3.35 18.38
C ARG A 471 26.79 -3.80 16.99
N ALA A 472 27.59 -3.52 15.97
CA ALA A 472 27.31 -3.93 14.59
C ALA A 472 27.35 -5.46 14.46
N ARG A 473 28.34 -6.12 15.06
CA ARG A 473 28.50 -7.58 15.05
C ARG A 473 27.31 -8.27 15.73
N HIS A 474 26.85 -7.74 16.86
CA HIS A 474 25.66 -8.23 17.56
C HIS A 474 24.40 -8.15 16.68
N ILE A 475 24.11 -6.95 16.16
CA ILE A 475 22.92 -6.71 15.33
C ILE A 475 22.95 -7.53 14.03
N TRP A 476 24.10 -7.60 13.36
CA TRP A 476 24.24 -8.42 12.16
C TRP A 476 24.03 -9.90 12.45
N SER A 477 24.46 -10.41 13.61
CA SER A 477 24.21 -11.82 13.99
C SER A 477 22.71 -12.12 14.06
N LEU A 478 21.92 -11.21 14.64
CA LEU A 478 20.46 -11.29 14.68
C LEU A 478 19.84 -11.23 13.27
N ILE A 479 20.29 -10.30 12.44
CA ILE A 479 19.80 -10.17 11.05
C ILE A 479 20.08 -11.46 10.26
N LEU A 480 21.29 -12.01 10.39
CA LEU A 480 21.69 -13.25 9.69
C LEU A 480 20.90 -14.46 10.18
N GLU A 481 20.64 -14.58 11.50
CA GLU A 481 19.79 -15.62 12.06
C GLU A 481 18.36 -15.56 11.50
N HIS A 482 17.76 -14.37 11.45
CA HIS A 482 16.45 -14.15 10.84
C HIS A 482 16.41 -14.59 9.36
N HIS A 483 17.43 -14.23 8.58
CA HIS A 483 17.51 -14.62 7.16
C HIS A 483 17.85 -16.10 6.94
N ARG A 484 18.44 -16.80 7.90
CA ARG A 484 18.66 -18.25 7.82
C ARG A 484 17.37 -19.05 8.06
N ASP A 485 16.47 -18.57 8.92
CA ASP A 485 15.27 -19.34 9.27
C ASP A 485 14.20 -19.36 8.17
N SER A 486 14.06 -20.51 7.50
CA SER A 486 13.09 -20.71 6.41
C SER A 486 11.62 -20.55 6.84
N ARG A 487 11.33 -20.68 8.14
CA ARG A 487 9.95 -20.65 8.69
C ARG A 487 9.35 -19.25 8.69
N GLY A 488 10.17 -18.19 8.75
CA GLY A 488 9.71 -16.81 8.58
C GLY A 488 9.24 -16.48 7.15
N ARG A 489 9.41 -17.43 6.20
CA ARG A 489 9.19 -17.23 4.76
C ARG A 489 8.12 -18.16 4.16
N GLN A 490 7.57 -19.10 4.92
CA GLN A 490 6.56 -20.09 4.47
C GLN A 490 5.16 -19.76 5.01
N TRP A 491 4.13 -20.27 4.34
CA TRP A 491 2.73 -20.12 4.77
C TRP A 491 2.48 -20.94 6.04
N ASN A 492 1.72 -20.41 7.00
CA ASN A 492 1.43 -21.00 8.32
C ASN A 492 0.53 -22.27 8.28
N GLY A 493 0.58 -23.06 7.22
CA GLY A 493 -0.21 -24.30 7.10
C GLY A 493 0.34 -25.49 7.87
N ASP A 494 1.62 -25.43 8.24
CA ASP A 494 2.37 -26.61 8.67
C ASP A 494 1.87 -27.23 10.00
N TRP A 495 1.29 -26.42 10.91
CA TRP A 495 0.69 -26.94 12.15
C TRP A 495 -0.50 -27.88 11.85
N PHE A 496 -1.30 -27.56 10.83
CA PHE A 496 -2.43 -28.41 10.42
C PHE A 496 -1.96 -29.74 9.82
N ASP A 497 -0.83 -29.74 9.12
CA ASP A 497 -0.22 -30.96 8.58
C ASP A 497 0.37 -31.83 9.71
N LEU A 498 1.04 -31.22 10.70
CA LEU A 498 1.52 -31.93 11.89
C LEU A 498 0.36 -32.57 12.67
N LYS A 499 -0.72 -31.81 12.93
CA LYS A 499 -1.91 -32.34 13.63
C LYS A 499 -2.52 -33.52 12.87
N ARG A 500 -2.70 -33.40 11.55
CA ARG A 500 -3.24 -34.49 10.71
C ARG A 500 -2.40 -35.76 10.82
N ARG A 501 -1.08 -35.62 10.92
CA ARG A 501 -0.16 -36.76 11.12
C ARG A 501 -0.24 -37.34 12.52
N ILE A 502 -0.36 -36.52 13.55
CA ILE A 502 -0.59 -36.98 14.93
C ILE A 502 -1.90 -37.79 15.01
N ASP A 503 -2.97 -37.29 14.39
CA ASP A 503 -4.27 -37.98 14.35
C ASP A 503 -4.22 -39.32 13.59
N ALA A 504 -3.36 -39.44 12.57
CA ALA A 504 -3.25 -40.64 11.73
C ALA A 504 -2.24 -41.68 12.24
N GLU A 505 -1.08 -41.24 12.75
CA GLU A 505 0.07 -42.08 13.11
C GLU A 505 0.29 -42.19 14.62
N GLY A 506 -0.33 -41.31 15.43
CA GLY A 506 -0.02 -41.13 16.85
C GLY A 506 1.32 -40.41 17.06
N TRP A 507 1.72 -40.20 18.31
CA TRP A 507 3.01 -39.56 18.63
C TRP A 507 4.19 -40.54 18.45
N THR A 508 4.78 -40.55 17.26
CA THR A 508 6.00 -41.33 16.95
C THR A 508 7.28 -40.52 17.17
N ALA A 509 8.45 -41.18 17.23
CA ALA A 509 9.74 -40.49 17.31
C ALA A 509 10.01 -39.53 16.14
N SER A 510 9.41 -39.77 14.96
CA SER A 510 9.50 -38.84 13.83
C SER A 510 8.68 -37.57 14.08
N ILE A 511 7.49 -37.72 14.62
CA ILE A 511 6.57 -36.62 14.95
C ILE A 511 7.13 -35.79 16.10
N LEU A 512 7.78 -36.39 17.11
CA LEU A 512 8.46 -35.64 18.17
C LEU A 512 9.60 -34.75 17.64
N ARG A 513 10.41 -35.24 16.67
CA ARG A 513 11.45 -34.42 16.02
C ARG A 513 10.85 -33.26 15.23
N GLU A 514 9.74 -33.50 14.56
CA GLU A 514 9.02 -32.49 13.79
C GLU A 514 8.36 -31.45 14.70
N PHE A 515 7.71 -31.88 15.78
CA PHE A 515 7.17 -31.01 16.82
C PHE A 515 8.26 -30.14 17.45
N ARG A 516 9.44 -30.68 17.78
CA ARG A 516 10.59 -29.88 18.27
C ARG A 516 10.94 -28.76 17.29
N ARG A 517 11.06 -29.07 16.00
CA ARG A 517 11.35 -28.08 14.95
C ARG A 517 10.27 -27.01 14.85
N PHE A 518 8.99 -27.35 15.02
CA PHE A 518 7.90 -26.37 15.00
C PHE A 518 7.80 -25.52 16.26
N ALA A 519 8.03 -26.14 17.42
CA ALA A 519 7.99 -25.46 18.71
C ALA A 519 9.15 -24.48 18.89
N THR A 520 10.28 -24.67 18.18
CA THR A 520 11.47 -23.82 18.33
C THR A 520 11.14 -22.37 18.03
N PRO A 521 11.35 -21.43 18.97
CA PRO A 521 11.07 -20.02 18.74
C PRO A 521 11.97 -19.48 17.63
N ARG A 522 11.56 -18.37 17.02
CA ARG A 522 12.34 -17.73 15.96
C ARG A 522 12.35 -16.23 16.08
N LEU A 523 13.43 -15.63 15.59
CA LEU A 523 13.51 -14.18 15.44
C LEU A 523 12.74 -13.74 14.19
N GLU A 524 11.85 -12.78 14.36
CA GLU A 524 11.16 -12.08 13.28
C GLU A 524 11.49 -10.60 13.36
N ILE A 525 11.82 -10.00 12.22
CA ILE A 525 12.12 -8.57 12.15
C ILE A 525 11.12 -7.91 11.21
N LYS A 526 10.38 -6.93 11.72
CA LYS A 526 9.40 -6.15 10.95
C LYS A 526 9.92 -4.75 10.66
N PRO A 527 9.45 -4.06 9.59
CA PRO A 527 9.84 -2.70 9.31
C PRO A 527 9.52 -1.75 10.49
N PRO A 528 10.37 -0.73 10.75
CA PRO A 528 10.13 0.24 11.81
C PRO A 528 8.96 1.18 11.47
N TYR A 529 8.44 1.88 12.49
CA TYR A 529 7.37 2.88 12.33
C TYR A 529 7.92 4.31 12.15
N GLY A 530 7.05 5.23 11.71
CA GLY A 530 7.36 6.67 11.65
C GLY A 530 8.46 7.00 10.64
N LEU A 531 9.32 7.96 10.97
CA LEU A 531 10.38 8.47 10.08
C LEU A 531 11.40 7.38 9.69
N ARG A 532 11.74 6.49 10.64
CA ARG A 532 12.66 5.35 10.47
C ARG A 532 12.15 4.34 9.43
N GLN A 533 10.85 4.37 9.11
CA GLN A 533 10.26 3.55 8.05
C GLN A 533 10.77 3.92 6.66
N SER A 534 11.19 5.15 6.42
CA SER A 534 11.60 5.56 5.08
C SER A 534 13.00 6.16 5.04
N ARG A 535 13.52 6.61 6.18
CA ARG A 535 14.87 7.17 6.32
C ARG A 535 15.81 6.14 6.97
N PRO A 536 16.93 5.78 6.32
CA PRO A 536 17.95 4.95 6.94
C PRO A 536 18.69 5.70 8.07
N PRO A 537 19.34 4.99 9.01
CA PRO A 537 20.11 5.62 10.08
C PRO A 537 21.34 6.33 9.50
N CYS A 538 21.59 7.56 9.98
CA CYS A 538 22.77 8.36 9.60
C CYS A 538 23.76 8.52 10.77
N VAL A 539 23.57 7.77 11.86
CA VAL A 539 24.39 7.85 13.07
C VAL A 539 25.38 6.67 13.13
N PRO A 540 26.51 6.81 13.85
CA PRO A 540 27.44 5.70 14.11
C PRO A 540 26.79 4.53 14.88
N TRP A 541 27.47 3.38 14.91
CA TRP A 541 26.95 2.18 15.57
C TRP A 541 26.78 2.33 17.09
N GLU A 542 27.54 3.21 17.73
CA GLU A 542 27.43 3.51 19.17
C GLU A 542 26.07 4.11 19.56
N GLU A 543 25.45 4.83 18.62
CA GLU A 543 24.15 5.50 18.80
C GLU A 543 23.01 4.77 18.07
N THR A 544 23.30 3.67 17.38
CA THR A 544 22.29 2.90 16.62
C THR A 544 21.59 1.89 17.54
N HIS A 545 20.27 2.06 17.71
CA HIS A 545 19.41 1.13 18.43
C HIS A 545 18.69 0.17 17.49
N LEU A 546 18.25 -0.99 18.00
CA LEU A 546 17.49 -1.97 17.21
C LEU A 546 16.26 -1.34 16.54
N GLU A 547 15.57 -0.45 17.26
CA GLU A 547 14.38 0.27 16.79
C GLU A 547 14.64 1.25 15.63
N ASP A 548 15.90 1.67 15.41
CA ASP A 548 16.29 2.48 14.24
C ASP A 548 16.30 1.64 12.95
N LEU A 549 16.49 0.32 13.09
CA LEU A 549 16.59 -0.62 11.98
C LEU A 549 15.27 -1.36 11.72
N GLY A 550 14.62 -1.84 12.77
CA GLY A 550 13.39 -2.62 12.68
C GLY A 550 12.80 -2.99 14.04
N GLN A 551 11.65 -3.66 14.00
CA GLN A 551 10.99 -4.23 15.17
C GLN A 551 11.41 -5.69 15.28
N PHE A 552 12.28 -5.99 16.24
CA PHE A 552 12.75 -7.33 16.52
C PHE A 552 11.77 -8.00 17.49
N GLU A 553 11.22 -9.14 17.11
CA GLU A 553 10.24 -9.89 17.89
C GLU A 553 10.63 -11.38 17.93
N VAL A 554 10.35 -12.04 19.05
CA VAL A 554 10.45 -13.50 19.16
C VAL A 554 9.07 -14.09 18.89
N VAL A 555 8.97 -14.90 17.83
CA VAL A 555 7.75 -15.61 17.47
C VAL A 555 7.75 -16.99 18.13
N PHE A 556 6.66 -17.27 18.84
CA PHE A 556 6.41 -18.53 19.55
C PHE A 556 5.55 -19.47 18.72
N LEU A 557 5.42 -20.72 19.18
CA LEU A 557 4.53 -21.71 18.59
C LEU A 557 3.09 -21.19 18.48
N ASP A 558 2.57 -21.08 17.26
CA ASP A 558 1.15 -20.81 16.98
C ASP A 558 0.41 -22.14 16.84
N ARG A 559 -0.65 -22.33 17.63
CA ARG A 559 -1.50 -23.53 17.54
C ARG A 559 -2.79 -23.29 16.76
N HIS A 560 -3.02 -22.06 16.27
CA HIS A 560 -4.19 -21.67 15.48
C HIS A 560 -5.54 -22.08 16.07
N ASN A 561 -5.67 -22.08 17.40
CA ASN A 561 -6.82 -22.59 18.16
C ASN A 561 -7.13 -24.08 17.95
N GLU A 562 -6.15 -24.87 17.52
CA GLU A 562 -6.26 -26.32 17.35
C GLU A 562 -5.34 -27.02 18.37
N ASP A 563 -5.95 -27.54 19.43
CA ASP A 563 -5.24 -28.28 20.47
C ASP A 563 -4.87 -29.70 20.03
N VAL A 564 -3.79 -30.24 20.60
CA VAL A 564 -3.35 -31.63 20.41
C VAL A 564 -3.35 -32.34 21.76
N ASP A 565 -3.92 -33.54 21.81
CA ASP A 565 -3.89 -34.36 23.01
C ASP A 565 -2.54 -35.04 23.19
N VAL A 566 -1.98 -34.93 24.39
CA VAL A 566 -0.67 -35.49 24.76
C VAL A 566 -0.92 -36.66 25.73
N PRO A 567 -0.69 -37.91 25.29
CA PRO A 567 -0.79 -39.09 26.15
C PRO A 567 0.20 -38.99 27.32
N ASP A 568 -0.20 -39.52 28.48
CA ASP A 568 0.63 -39.40 29.68
C ASP A 568 2.02 -40.04 29.51
N ASP A 569 2.13 -41.17 28.80
CA ASP A 569 3.39 -41.88 28.55
C ASP A 569 4.42 -41.05 27.78
N LEU A 570 3.97 -40.03 27.03
CA LEU A 570 4.81 -39.13 26.24
C LEU A 570 4.88 -37.71 26.82
N LEU A 571 4.17 -37.47 27.93
CA LEU A 571 4.14 -36.17 28.61
C LEU A 571 5.55 -35.66 28.98
N PRO A 572 6.49 -36.46 29.54
CA PRO A 572 7.84 -35.99 29.85
C PRO A 572 8.62 -35.52 28.62
N GLU A 573 8.45 -36.18 27.47
CA GLU A 573 9.18 -35.88 26.23
C GLU A 573 8.66 -34.59 25.59
N VAL A 574 7.34 -34.44 25.50
CA VAL A 574 6.70 -33.21 24.98
C VAL A 574 6.98 -32.02 25.90
N PHE A 575 6.91 -32.22 27.22
CA PHE A 575 7.24 -31.19 28.21
C PHE A 575 8.69 -30.72 28.08
N GLY A 576 9.64 -31.66 28.02
CA GLY A 576 11.06 -31.35 27.86
C GLY A 576 11.36 -30.58 26.57
N ILE A 577 10.65 -30.89 25.46
CA ILE A 577 10.77 -30.11 24.22
C ILE A 577 10.33 -28.66 24.44
N LEU A 578 9.18 -28.43 25.10
CA LEU A 578 8.67 -27.08 25.34
C LEU A 578 9.55 -26.28 26.32
N GLU A 579 10.11 -26.93 27.34
CA GLU A 579 11.05 -26.33 28.29
C GLU A 579 12.33 -25.84 27.59
N GLU A 580 12.89 -26.68 26.71
CA GLU A 580 14.02 -26.33 25.85
C GLU A 580 13.67 -25.09 25.00
N GLN A 581 12.45 -25.03 24.45
CA GLN A 581 12.02 -23.90 23.63
C GLN A 581 11.84 -22.59 24.42
N LEU A 582 11.34 -22.66 25.66
CA LEU A 582 11.29 -21.48 26.54
C LEU A 582 12.71 -20.99 26.91
N THR A 583 13.67 -21.90 27.02
CA THR A 583 15.09 -21.55 27.24
C THR A 583 15.67 -20.80 26.06
N VAL A 584 15.48 -21.30 24.84
CA VAL A 584 15.90 -20.61 23.62
C VAL A 584 15.21 -19.25 23.49
N ALA A 585 13.91 -19.17 23.79
CA ALA A 585 13.15 -17.92 23.71
C ALA A 585 13.66 -16.86 24.72
N SER A 586 13.99 -17.26 25.94
CA SER A 586 14.59 -16.37 26.95
C SER A 586 15.91 -15.77 26.45
N GLY A 587 16.79 -16.60 25.87
CA GLY A 587 18.04 -16.13 25.26
C GLY A 587 17.80 -15.10 24.16
N LEU A 588 16.92 -15.41 23.20
CA LEU A 588 16.57 -14.50 22.10
C LEU A 588 15.97 -13.17 22.61
N LEU A 589 15.10 -13.22 23.62
CA LEU A 589 14.50 -12.01 24.22
C LEU A 589 15.56 -11.13 24.90
N GLY A 590 16.60 -11.75 25.48
CA GLY A 590 17.77 -11.07 26.02
C GLY A 590 18.62 -10.43 24.91
N ASP A 591 18.88 -11.14 23.82
CA ASP A 591 19.69 -10.64 22.71
C ASP A 591 19.04 -9.46 21.99
N ILE A 592 17.70 -9.42 21.90
CA ILE A 592 16.95 -8.26 21.35
C ILE A 592 16.67 -7.18 22.39
N GLU A 593 17.24 -7.28 23.59
CA GLU A 593 17.16 -6.28 24.66
C GLU A 593 15.72 -5.97 25.09
N THR A 594 14.83 -6.98 25.10
CA THR A 594 13.42 -6.76 25.43
C THR A 594 13.29 -6.26 26.87
N VAL A 595 12.87 -5.00 27.01
CA VAL A 595 12.64 -4.35 28.32
C VAL A 595 11.26 -4.73 28.88
N TYR A 596 10.24 -4.81 28.02
CA TYR A 596 8.87 -5.10 28.43
C TYR A 596 8.36 -6.38 27.78
N PHE A 597 8.29 -7.46 28.55
CA PHE A 597 7.76 -8.74 28.11
C PHE A 597 6.76 -9.29 29.13
N ARG A 598 5.50 -9.48 28.73
CA ARG A 598 4.44 -9.93 29.64
C ARG A 598 4.06 -11.38 29.37
N THR A 599 4.19 -12.20 30.40
CA THR A 599 3.71 -13.60 30.43
C THR A 599 2.39 -13.71 31.21
N PRO A 600 1.49 -14.63 30.82
CA PRO A 600 0.25 -14.87 31.55
C PRO A 600 0.54 -15.38 32.96
N THR A 601 -0.44 -15.20 33.85
CA THR A 601 -0.41 -15.78 35.20
C THR A 601 -0.41 -17.30 35.13
N CYS A 602 0.38 -17.96 35.98
CA CYS A 602 0.35 -19.42 36.13
C CYS A 602 -0.89 -19.92 36.89
N TYR A 603 -1.69 -19.00 37.46
CA TYR A 603 -2.97 -19.28 38.14
C TYR A 603 -4.17 -18.79 37.32
N PRO A 604 -4.69 -19.56 36.35
CA PRO A 604 -5.78 -19.12 35.47
C PRO A 604 -7.14 -19.03 36.20
N ASP A 605 -7.40 -19.88 37.19
CA ASP A 605 -8.71 -20.03 37.87
C ASP A 605 -8.90 -19.19 39.14
N ARG A 606 -7.86 -18.44 39.57
CA ARG A 606 -7.97 -17.49 40.68
C ARG A 606 -8.40 -16.12 40.17
N ASP A 607 -9.56 -15.68 40.67
CA ASP A 607 -10.32 -14.45 40.39
C ASP A 607 -9.59 -13.38 39.56
N ALA A 608 -10.19 -13.00 38.43
CA ALA A 608 -9.65 -11.98 37.54
C ALA A 608 -10.76 -11.16 36.86
N GLY A 609 -11.08 -10.01 37.44
CA GLY A 609 -11.63 -8.89 36.66
C GLY A 609 -10.60 -8.42 35.64
N GLY A 610 -11.00 -8.36 34.36
CA GLY A 610 -10.18 -7.85 33.26
C GLY A 610 -10.24 -8.73 32.00
N ARG A 611 -10.47 -8.13 30.82
CA ARG A 611 -10.36 -8.84 29.54
C ARG A 611 -8.89 -9.11 29.25
N GLY A 612 -8.51 -10.39 29.16
CA GLY A 612 -7.18 -10.78 28.71
C GLY A 612 -6.96 -10.40 27.25
N ARG A 613 -5.79 -9.83 26.95
CA ARG A 613 -5.26 -9.74 25.59
C ARG A 613 -4.45 -11.02 25.39
N VAL A 614 -4.94 -11.95 24.59
CA VAL A 614 -4.25 -13.21 24.32
C VAL A 614 -3.16 -12.91 23.30
N THR A 615 -1.90 -12.86 23.75
CA THR A 615 -0.72 -12.88 22.88
C THR A 615 -0.34 -14.34 22.61
N MET A 616 0.32 -14.63 21.48
CA MET A 616 0.73 -16.01 21.15
C MET A 616 1.66 -16.61 22.23
N ALA A 617 2.55 -15.79 22.81
CA ALA A 617 3.38 -16.19 23.95
C ALA A 617 2.55 -16.65 25.16
N ALA A 618 1.37 -16.05 25.36
CA ALA A 618 0.48 -16.42 26.46
C ALA A 618 -0.17 -17.80 26.25
N GLU A 619 -0.47 -18.18 25.01
CA GLU A 619 -1.01 -19.50 24.71
C GLU A 619 -0.01 -20.61 25.03
N VAL A 620 1.25 -20.43 24.61
CA VAL A 620 2.33 -21.42 24.85
C VAL A 620 2.63 -21.57 26.34
N VAL A 621 2.74 -20.47 27.08
CA VAL A 621 3.00 -20.53 28.54
C VAL A 621 1.83 -21.15 29.29
N THR A 622 0.59 -20.85 28.88
CA THR A 622 -0.61 -21.47 29.50
C THR A 622 -0.61 -22.98 29.28
N TRP A 623 -0.31 -23.42 28.05
CA TRP A 623 -0.20 -24.85 27.74
C TRP A 623 0.95 -25.51 28.50
N PHE A 624 2.11 -24.86 28.60
CA PHE A 624 3.24 -25.33 29.39
C PHE A 624 2.88 -25.56 30.87
N VAL A 625 2.17 -24.60 31.49
CA VAL A 625 1.70 -24.71 32.88
C VAL A 625 0.71 -25.88 33.04
N GLN A 626 -0.22 -26.07 32.11
CA GLN A 626 -1.15 -27.21 32.13
C GLN A 626 -0.43 -28.56 32.05
N LEU A 627 0.60 -28.66 31.22
CA LEU A 627 1.42 -29.88 31.13
C LEU A 627 2.28 -30.08 32.38
N PHE A 628 2.83 -29.00 32.96
CA PHE A 628 3.56 -29.05 34.22
C PHE A 628 2.67 -29.54 35.37
N ASP A 629 1.42 -29.08 35.47
CA ASP A 629 0.47 -29.52 36.48
C ASP A 629 0.17 -31.02 36.38
N ARG A 630 -0.05 -31.51 35.15
CA ARG A 630 -0.20 -32.94 34.88
C ARG A 630 1.06 -33.73 35.26
N LEU A 631 2.24 -33.20 34.95
CA LEU A 631 3.53 -33.81 35.28
C LEU A 631 3.73 -33.88 36.80
N ALA A 632 3.46 -32.80 37.52
CA ALA A 632 3.59 -32.71 38.97
C ALA A 632 2.62 -33.66 39.70
N ALA A 633 1.39 -33.79 39.21
CA ALA A 633 0.40 -34.71 39.79
C ALA A 633 0.78 -36.19 39.60
N LYS A 634 1.43 -36.54 38.49
CA LYS A 634 1.73 -37.94 38.14
C LYS A 634 3.15 -38.37 38.53
N TRP A 635 4.12 -37.46 38.43
CA TRP A 635 5.55 -37.68 38.72
C TRP A 635 6.16 -36.47 39.47
N PRO A 636 5.86 -36.31 40.77
CA PRO A 636 6.32 -35.15 41.56
C PRO A 636 7.85 -34.98 41.58
N GLU A 637 8.61 -36.07 41.72
CA GLU A 637 10.09 -36.03 41.72
C GLU A 637 10.67 -35.55 40.38
N LEU A 638 10.02 -35.89 39.27
CA LEU A 638 10.44 -35.43 37.94
C LEU A 638 10.13 -33.94 37.76
N ALA A 639 8.93 -33.50 38.15
CA ALA A 639 8.56 -32.08 38.13
C ALA A 639 9.50 -31.23 39.01
N LYS A 640 9.88 -31.74 40.19
CA LYS A 640 10.88 -31.14 41.08
C LYS A 640 12.24 -31.00 40.40
N ALA A 641 12.71 -32.05 39.73
CA ALA A 641 14.00 -32.05 39.04
C ALA A 641 14.06 -30.94 37.96
N HIS A 642 13.02 -30.82 37.13
CA HIS A 642 12.90 -29.74 36.14
C HIS A 642 12.91 -28.35 36.80
N ALA A 643 12.00 -28.12 37.75
CA ALA A 643 11.85 -26.81 38.40
C ALA A 643 13.11 -26.36 39.19
N THR A 644 13.91 -27.30 39.69
CA THR A 644 15.17 -26.98 40.37
C THR A 644 16.20 -26.36 39.41
N THR A 645 16.21 -26.80 38.15
CA THR A 645 17.16 -26.30 37.12
C THR A 645 16.80 -24.93 36.55
N TRP A 646 15.58 -24.43 36.81
CA TRP A 646 15.13 -23.15 36.29
C TRP A 646 15.88 -21.96 36.90
N PRO A 647 16.44 -21.05 36.08
CA PRO A 647 17.18 -19.88 36.57
C PRO A 647 16.22 -18.83 37.15
N ALA A 648 16.41 -18.46 38.42
CA ALA A 648 15.63 -17.41 39.08
C ALA A 648 15.93 -15.99 38.52
N THR A 649 17.08 -15.83 37.87
CA THR A 649 17.51 -14.59 37.21
C THR A 649 16.83 -14.35 35.87
N ASP A 650 16.20 -15.36 35.26
CA ASP A 650 15.46 -15.17 34.01
C ASP A 650 14.14 -14.43 34.27
N ARG A 651 14.08 -13.18 33.81
CA ARG A 651 12.92 -12.29 33.97
C ARG A 651 11.74 -12.62 33.04
N TYR A 652 11.92 -13.49 32.04
CA TYR A 652 10.90 -13.73 31.02
C TYR A 652 9.90 -14.82 31.40
N PHE A 653 10.38 -16.01 31.78
CA PHE A 653 9.53 -17.19 32.02
C PHE A 653 9.86 -17.88 33.33
N PHE A 654 11.13 -18.24 33.54
CA PHE A 654 11.53 -19.24 34.52
C PHE A 654 11.47 -18.74 35.96
N ARG A 655 11.72 -17.46 36.23
CA ARG A 655 11.47 -16.87 37.56
C ARG A 655 10.02 -17.09 38.00
N LYS A 656 9.08 -16.75 37.11
CA LYS A 656 7.64 -16.90 37.35
C LYS A 656 7.24 -18.36 37.51
N LEU A 657 7.69 -19.22 36.58
CA LEU A 657 7.41 -20.65 36.61
C LEU A 657 7.98 -21.33 37.87
N LYS A 658 9.16 -20.91 38.33
CA LYS A 658 9.80 -21.46 39.54
C LYS A 658 9.01 -21.11 40.80
N LEU A 659 8.57 -19.86 40.95
CA LEU A 659 7.66 -19.46 42.04
C LEU A 659 6.36 -20.27 42.00
N TYR A 660 5.80 -20.50 40.81
CA TYR A 660 4.62 -21.35 40.65
C TYR A 660 4.89 -22.82 41.03
N ALA A 661 6.02 -23.39 40.63
CA ALA A 661 6.39 -24.76 40.96
C ALA A 661 6.55 -24.99 42.47
N PHE A 662 7.05 -24.01 43.21
CA PHE A 662 7.13 -24.06 44.67
C PHE A 662 5.77 -24.14 45.38
N SER A 663 4.67 -23.77 44.71
CA SER A 663 3.32 -23.94 45.25
C SER A 663 2.85 -25.39 45.28
N LYS A 664 3.54 -26.31 44.59
CA LYS A 664 3.18 -27.73 44.50
C LYS A 664 3.65 -28.49 45.75
N VAL A 665 2.70 -28.76 46.65
CA VAL A 665 2.93 -29.41 47.95
C VAL A 665 3.58 -30.80 47.80
N ASP A 666 3.16 -31.58 46.80
CA ASP A 666 3.68 -32.93 46.57
C ASP A 666 5.11 -32.96 45.99
N ALA A 667 5.62 -31.84 45.49
CA ALA A 667 6.95 -31.76 44.85
C ALA A 667 8.02 -31.10 45.72
N PHE A 668 7.65 -30.15 46.60
CA PHE A 668 8.60 -29.38 47.41
C PHE A 668 8.21 -29.28 48.89
N GLU A 669 9.17 -29.56 49.79
CA GLU A 669 9.00 -29.32 51.22
C GLU A 669 8.90 -27.83 51.54
N ALA A 670 8.05 -27.48 52.51
CA ALA A 670 7.66 -26.11 52.80
C ALA A 670 8.84 -25.24 53.28
N ASP A 671 9.65 -25.74 54.22
CA ASP A 671 10.76 -24.94 54.77
C ASP A 671 11.88 -24.72 53.73
N HIS A 672 12.12 -25.69 52.86
CA HIS A 672 13.03 -25.50 51.73
C HIS A 672 12.53 -24.39 50.77
N VAL A 673 11.22 -24.35 50.48
CA VAL A 673 10.62 -23.28 49.66
C VAL A 673 10.80 -21.90 50.33
N ALA A 674 10.59 -21.81 51.65
CA ALA A 674 10.76 -20.55 52.35
C ALA A 674 12.22 -20.05 52.33
N GLU A 675 13.19 -20.95 52.50
CA GLU A 675 14.63 -20.64 52.37
C GLU A 675 14.99 -20.17 50.96
N GLU A 676 14.46 -20.82 49.92
CA GLU A 676 14.68 -20.40 48.52
C GLU A 676 14.11 -19.00 48.26
N VAL A 677 12.89 -18.70 48.70
CA VAL A 677 12.27 -17.37 48.58
C VAL A 677 13.06 -16.31 49.35
N LEU A 678 13.58 -16.65 50.53
CA LEU A 678 14.45 -15.80 51.34
C LEU A 678 15.83 -15.59 50.71
N SER A 679 16.27 -16.45 49.80
CA SER A 679 17.57 -16.35 49.12
C SER A 679 17.55 -15.47 47.86
N LEU A 680 16.37 -15.10 47.36
CA LEU A 680 16.22 -14.22 46.19
C LEU A 680 16.93 -12.88 46.43
N ASP A 681 17.47 -12.25 45.39
CA ASP A 681 17.99 -10.88 45.48
C ASP A 681 16.85 -9.85 45.57
N GLN A 682 17.20 -8.57 45.79
CA GLN A 682 16.21 -7.50 45.98
C GLN A 682 15.42 -7.20 44.70
N GLU A 683 16.08 -7.22 43.54
CA GLU A 683 15.44 -6.96 42.25
C GLU A 683 14.41 -8.06 41.92
N THR A 684 14.78 -9.32 42.16
CA THR A 684 13.95 -10.49 41.88
C THR A 684 12.78 -10.62 42.85
N PHE A 685 12.98 -10.32 44.15
CA PHE A 685 11.92 -10.43 45.15
C PHE A 685 10.83 -9.35 44.99
N TRP A 686 11.22 -8.14 44.57
CA TRP A 686 10.32 -6.99 44.40
C TRP A 686 9.91 -6.75 42.94
N ASP A 687 10.18 -7.70 42.05
CA ASP A 687 9.80 -7.62 40.65
C ASP A 687 8.26 -7.61 40.50
N ILE A 688 7.76 -6.50 39.94
CA ILE A 688 6.34 -6.25 39.75
C ILE A 688 5.69 -7.22 38.75
N ASP A 689 6.46 -7.85 37.87
CA ASP A 689 5.93 -8.77 36.85
C ASP A 689 5.69 -10.20 37.39
N VAL A 690 6.18 -10.52 38.60
CA VAL A 690 6.01 -11.83 39.27
C VAL A 690 5.39 -11.73 40.68
N VAL A 691 5.03 -10.53 41.13
CA VAL A 691 4.43 -10.30 42.45
C VAL A 691 3.22 -11.19 42.73
N ARG A 692 2.40 -11.44 41.70
CA ARG A 692 1.20 -12.27 41.83
C ARG A 692 1.58 -13.71 42.18
N GLU A 693 2.54 -14.29 41.47
CA GLU A 693 3.03 -15.64 41.73
C GLU A 693 3.71 -15.74 43.10
N LEU A 694 4.49 -14.74 43.50
CA LEU A 694 5.11 -14.69 44.83
C LEU A 694 4.06 -14.65 45.95
N LEU A 695 3.09 -13.73 45.89
CA LEU A 695 2.08 -13.59 46.93
C LEU A 695 1.15 -14.80 46.99
N PHE A 696 0.79 -15.40 45.85
CA PHE A 696 -0.02 -16.61 45.83
C PHE A 696 0.73 -17.81 46.39
N LEU A 697 2.01 -17.98 46.04
CA LEU A 697 2.87 -18.98 46.65
C LEU A 697 2.90 -18.86 48.18
N LEU A 698 3.12 -17.64 48.68
CA LEU A 698 3.16 -17.37 50.11
C LEU A 698 1.83 -17.70 50.78
N VAL A 699 0.70 -17.29 50.20
CA VAL A 699 -0.64 -17.60 50.72
C VAL A 699 -0.91 -19.11 50.72
N ASP A 700 -0.55 -19.80 49.65
CA ASP A 700 -0.82 -21.24 49.49
C ASP A 700 -0.04 -22.09 50.50
N ARG A 701 1.23 -21.74 50.75
CA ARG A 701 2.13 -22.51 51.61
C ARG A 701 2.26 -21.95 53.03
N TRP A 702 1.65 -20.80 53.35
CA TRP A 702 1.90 -20.06 54.61
C TRP A 702 1.82 -20.95 55.86
N ARG A 703 0.76 -21.77 55.95
CA ARG A 703 0.47 -22.62 57.13
C ARG A 703 1.43 -23.79 57.30
N GLU A 704 2.19 -24.15 56.26
CA GLU A 704 3.17 -25.23 56.30
C GLU A 704 4.56 -24.73 56.70
N PHE A 705 4.88 -23.45 56.47
CA PHE A 705 6.16 -22.87 56.87
C PHE A 705 6.35 -22.89 58.38
N SER A 706 7.57 -23.15 58.85
CA SER A 706 7.95 -22.98 60.25
C SER A 706 7.76 -21.53 60.73
N GLN A 707 7.58 -21.36 62.04
CA GLN A 707 7.39 -20.04 62.62
C GLN A 707 8.60 -19.12 62.39
N GLU A 708 9.81 -19.68 62.35
CA GLU A 708 11.03 -18.94 62.06
C GLU A 708 11.02 -18.38 60.63
N ASN A 709 10.69 -19.20 59.65
CA ASN A 709 10.62 -18.80 58.25
C ASN A 709 9.53 -17.76 57.98
N ARG A 710 8.34 -17.90 58.58
CA ARG A 710 7.29 -16.87 58.51
C ARG A 710 7.78 -15.52 59.01
N ASN A 711 8.47 -15.51 60.15
CA ASN A 711 8.99 -14.29 60.76
C ASN A 711 10.04 -13.62 59.85
N GLN A 712 10.98 -14.40 59.30
CA GLN A 712 12.01 -13.88 58.40
C GLN A 712 11.41 -13.32 57.10
N LEU A 713 10.43 -14.00 56.51
CA LEU A 713 9.73 -13.52 55.31
C LEU A 713 8.96 -12.24 55.58
N THR A 714 8.26 -12.16 56.71
CA THR A 714 7.56 -10.93 57.11
C THR A 714 8.54 -9.78 57.36
N ASP A 715 9.66 -10.02 58.03
CA ASP A 715 10.68 -8.99 58.29
C ASP A 715 11.29 -8.47 56.97
N ARG A 716 11.53 -9.37 56.01
CA ARG A 716 12.01 -9.00 54.67
C ARG A 716 10.98 -8.14 53.92
N ILE A 717 9.70 -8.52 53.92
CA ILE A 717 8.63 -7.73 53.29
C ILE A 717 8.50 -6.35 53.94
N LEU A 718 8.51 -6.28 55.28
CA LEU A 718 8.38 -5.02 56.03
C LEU A 718 9.60 -4.10 55.92
N THR A 719 10.75 -4.62 55.45
CA THR A 719 11.93 -3.81 55.16
C THR A 719 11.78 -3.04 53.85
N GLY A 720 11.03 -3.59 52.88
CA GLY A 720 10.80 -2.99 51.56
C GLY A 720 11.98 -3.15 50.59
N PRO A 721 11.83 -2.69 49.33
CA PRO A 721 12.90 -2.72 48.32
C PRO A 721 14.06 -1.78 48.67
N ASP A 722 15.21 -1.99 48.02
CA ASP A 722 16.40 -1.12 48.11
C ASP A 722 16.29 0.13 47.23
N GLN A 723 17.08 1.16 47.54
CA GLN A 723 17.06 2.44 46.84
C GLN A 723 17.61 2.32 45.42
N LEU A 724 16.79 2.66 44.43
CA LEU A 724 17.21 2.75 43.03
C LEU A 724 18.00 4.05 42.81
N SER A 725 19.12 3.95 42.09
CA SER A 725 20.10 5.03 41.87
C SER A 725 19.58 6.31 41.19
N HIS A 726 18.39 6.27 40.60
CA HIS A 726 17.78 7.36 39.82
C HIS A 726 16.61 8.06 40.54
N LEU A 727 16.23 7.63 41.75
CA LEU A 727 15.12 8.20 42.52
C LEU A 727 15.61 9.09 43.67
N ARG A 728 14.92 10.21 43.92
CA ARG A 728 15.19 11.11 45.05
C ARG A 728 14.78 10.46 46.38
N ASP A 729 15.53 10.71 47.45
CA ASP A 729 15.36 10.07 48.78
C ASP A 729 13.90 10.14 49.30
N GLU A 730 13.24 11.30 49.20
CA GLU A 730 11.87 11.49 49.70
C GLU A 730 10.80 10.72 48.89
N GLU A 731 11.00 10.55 47.58
CA GLU A 731 10.09 9.79 46.70
C GLU A 731 10.29 8.28 46.91
N PHE A 732 11.53 7.86 47.15
CA PHE A 732 11.87 6.47 47.39
C PHE A 732 11.26 5.93 48.70
N HIS A 733 11.33 6.70 49.80
CA HIS A 733 10.75 6.26 51.07
C HIS A 733 9.24 5.98 50.98
N ARG A 734 8.49 6.82 50.26
CA ARG A 734 7.05 6.61 50.05
C ARG A 734 6.75 5.36 49.21
N LEU A 735 7.53 5.12 48.16
CA LEU A 735 7.36 3.94 47.29
C LEU A 735 7.70 2.65 48.04
N ARG A 736 8.81 2.64 48.78
CA ARG A 736 9.24 1.50 49.62
C ARG A 736 8.17 1.11 50.62
N ASP A 737 7.67 2.08 51.38
CA ASP A 737 6.66 1.87 52.41
C ASP A 737 5.33 1.41 51.78
N GLY A 738 4.98 1.94 50.60
CA GLY A 738 3.82 1.52 49.81
C GLY A 738 3.89 0.06 49.32
N PHE A 739 5.05 -0.40 48.83
CA PHE A 739 5.25 -1.79 48.43
C PHE A 739 5.22 -2.75 49.63
N ALA A 740 5.94 -2.41 50.71
CA ALA A 740 5.96 -3.19 51.94
C ALA A 740 4.54 -3.36 52.54
N ALA A 741 3.79 -2.25 52.61
CA ALA A 741 2.40 -2.26 53.08
C ALA A 741 1.51 -3.12 52.19
N SER A 742 1.61 -3.02 50.86
CA SER A 742 0.78 -3.79 49.92
C SER A 742 0.99 -5.30 50.06
N TYR A 743 2.24 -5.76 50.14
CA TYR A 743 2.55 -7.19 50.20
C TYR A 743 2.13 -7.78 51.55
N ALA A 744 2.54 -7.16 52.66
CA ALA A 744 2.24 -7.67 53.99
C ALA A 744 0.74 -7.60 54.31
N ARG A 745 0.07 -6.51 53.92
CA ARG A 745 -1.39 -6.38 54.10
C ARG A 745 -2.17 -7.36 53.24
N TYR A 746 -1.70 -7.66 52.02
CA TYR A 746 -2.32 -8.69 51.19
C TYR A 746 -2.30 -10.06 51.88
N LEU A 747 -1.17 -10.45 52.49
CA LEU A 747 -1.05 -11.69 53.25
C LEU A 747 -2.04 -11.73 54.43
N GLU A 748 -2.13 -10.66 55.23
CA GLU A 748 -3.12 -10.58 56.32
C GLU A 748 -4.56 -10.74 55.81
N LEU A 749 -4.91 -10.07 54.71
CA LEU A 749 -6.26 -10.13 54.12
C LEU A 749 -6.63 -11.52 53.59
N GLN A 750 -5.65 -12.33 53.18
CA GLN A 750 -5.85 -13.72 52.77
C GLN A 750 -5.81 -14.72 53.95
N GLY A 751 -5.70 -14.24 55.19
CA GLY A 751 -5.72 -15.08 56.39
C GLY A 751 -4.35 -15.66 56.79
N CYS A 752 -3.25 -15.05 56.35
CA CYS A 752 -1.90 -15.36 56.81
C CYS A 752 -1.62 -14.59 58.12
N GLU A 753 -1.68 -15.28 59.27
CA GLU A 753 -1.47 -14.64 60.58
C GLU A 753 0.00 -14.20 60.76
N LEU A 754 0.19 -12.90 61.02
CA LEU A 754 1.48 -12.30 61.38
C LEU A 754 1.62 -12.25 62.91
N MET A 755 2.86 -12.29 63.41
CA MET A 755 3.14 -12.07 64.84
C MET A 755 2.74 -10.65 65.27
N ALA A 756 2.33 -10.50 66.53
CA ALA A 756 1.76 -9.25 67.06
C ALA A 756 2.70 -8.04 66.89
N ASP A 757 4.01 -8.21 67.09
CA ASP A 757 5.04 -7.17 66.91
C ASP A 757 5.17 -6.71 65.45
N ARG A 758 5.07 -7.63 64.48
CA ARG A 758 5.15 -7.34 63.05
C ARG A 758 3.87 -6.76 62.49
N SER A 759 2.71 -7.22 62.98
CA SER A 759 1.41 -6.64 62.62
C SER A 759 1.28 -5.19 63.13
N GLU A 760 1.81 -4.90 64.34
CA GLU A 760 1.90 -3.52 64.85
C GLU A 760 2.80 -2.64 63.96
N ARG A 761 3.97 -3.15 63.55
CA ARG A 761 4.87 -2.45 62.61
C ARG A 761 4.22 -2.21 61.24
N LEU A 762 3.45 -3.17 60.71
CA LEU A 762 2.68 -2.97 59.48
C LEU A 762 1.63 -1.86 59.63
N ALA A 763 0.92 -1.84 60.77
CA ALA A 763 -0.05 -0.79 61.07
C ALA A 763 0.59 0.60 61.14
N GLU A 764 1.80 0.71 61.70
CA GLU A 764 2.59 1.95 61.70
C GLU A 764 2.91 2.41 60.28
N ILE A 765 3.44 1.52 59.41
CA ILE A 765 3.74 1.84 58.00
C ILE A 765 2.47 2.32 57.26
N ILE A 766 1.35 1.59 57.39
CA ILE A 766 0.07 1.96 56.76
C ILE A 766 -0.41 3.33 57.24
N SER A 767 -0.28 3.63 58.54
CA SER A 767 -0.70 4.92 59.12
C SER A 767 0.10 6.11 58.57
N GLY A 768 1.33 5.87 58.11
CA GLY A 768 2.18 6.86 57.45
C GLY A 768 1.80 7.14 55.99
N ILE A 769 0.96 6.30 55.36
CA ILE A 769 0.58 6.43 53.94
C ILE A 769 -0.75 7.18 53.82
N HIS A 770 -0.67 8.44 53.39
CA HIS A 770 -1.86 9.28 53.24
C HIS A 770 -2.81 8.75 52.14
N GLY A 771 -4.02 8.34 52.52
CA GLY A 771 -5.05 7.86 51.58
C GLY A 771 -5.01 6.36 51.27
N TRP A 772 -4.32 5.55 52.10
CA TRP A 772 -4.28 4.10 51.97
C TRP A 772 -5.68 3.46 51.86
N SER A 773 -5.80 2.44 51.01
CA SER A 773 -6.96 1.56 50.94
C SER A 773 -6.49 0.12 50.86
N ASP A 774 -7.14 -0.80 51.57
CA ASP A 774 -6.90 -2.25 51.44
C ASP A 774 -7.12 -2.75 50.00
N GLY A 775 -7.83 -1.97 49.16
CA GLY A 775 -7.94 -2.19 47.72
C GLY A 775 -6.60 -2.10 46.96
N TRP A 776 -5.58 -1.43 47.50
CA TRP A 776 -4.24 -1.34 46.91
C TRP A 776 -3.45 -2.64 47.10
N ALA A 777 -3.60 -3.27 48.28
CA ALA A 777 -3.04 -4.59 48.54
C ALA A 777 -3.66 -5.65 47.62
N THR A 778 -4.99 -5.61 47.42
CA THR A 778 -5.67 -6.56 46.52
C THR A 778 -5.46 -6.24 45.03
N SER A 779 -5.23 -4.98 44.64
CA SER A 779 -4.91 -4.63 43.25
C SER A 779 -3.52 -5.09 42.81
N THR A 780 -2.61 -5.29 43.76
CA THR A 780 -1.24 -5.80 43.52
C THR A 780 -1.23 -7.15 42.80
N VAL A 781 -2.28 -7.97 43.00
CA VAL A 781 -2.40 -9.28 42.36
C VAL A 781 -3.33 -9.29 41.14
N ILE A 782 -3.91 -8.19 40.66
CA ILE A 782 -4.85 -8.21 39.50
C ILE A 782 -4.09 -8.36 38.16
N LYS A 783 -4.66 -9.10 37.16
CA LYS A 783 -4.06 -9.31 35.83
C LYS A 783 -3.71 -7.96 35.15
N GLN A 784 -2.42 -7.63 35.06
CA GLN A 784 -1.97 -6.46 34.31
C GLN A 784 -1.90 -6.78 32.79
N GLY A 785 -2.99 -6.51 32.07
CA GLY A 785 -2.95 -6.37 30.60
C GLY A 785 -2.44 -4.99 30.20
N SER A 786 -1.75 -4.89 29.06
CA SER A 786 -1.39 -3.60 28.46
C SER A 786 -2.68 -2.84 28.10
N GLN A 787 -3.09 -1.90 28.94
CA GLN A 787 -3.85 -0.76 28.48
C GLN A 787 -2.82 0.27 27.99
N VAL A 788 -2.95 0.77 26.75
CA VAL A 788 -2.57 2.16 26.49
C VAL A 788 -3.37 2.95 27.51
N GLY A 789 -2.70 3.45 28.55
CA GLY A 789 -3.26 3.55 29.90
C GLY A 789 -4.70 4.06 29.94
N TRP A 790 -5.64 3.18 30.29
CA TRP A 790 -6.87 3.65 30.92
C TRP A 790 -6.51 3.84 32.37
N VAL A 791 -6.66 5.09 32.80
CA VAL A 791 -6.69 5.47 34.19
C VAL A 791 -7.64 4.52 34.94
N SER A 792 -7.15 3.81 35.96
CA SER A 792 -8.01 3.04 36.86
C SER A 792 -8.89 4.01 37.62
N THR A 793 -10.21 3.90 37.51
CA THR A 793 -11.13 4.82 38.20
C THR A 793 -11.44 4.27 39.59
N ASP A 794 -11.00 4.94 40.65
CA ASP A 794 -11.48 4.64 42.00
C ASP A 794 -12.83 5.34 42.21
N GLU A 795 -13.91 4.58 42.04
CA GLU A 795 -15.28 5.09 42.19
C GLU A 795 -15.78 5.02 43.64
N LYS A 796 -14.99 4.58 44.64
CA LYS A 796 -15.50 4.42 46.01
C LYS A 796 -16.08 5.74 46.54
N PRO A 797 -17.37 5.78 46.95
CA PRO A 797 -18.00 7.02 47.38
C PRO A 797 -17.60 7.41 48.80
N ASP A 798 -16.77 6.65 49.51
CA ASP A 798 -16.49 6.79 50.95
C ASP A 798 -16.16 8.24 51.36
N ALA A 799 -15.36 8.93 50.55
CA ALA A 799 -14.98 10.33 50.77
C ALA A 799 -16.16 11.33 50.69
N VAL A 800 -17.26 10.99 50.03
CA VAL A 800 -18.43 11.86 49.80
C VAL A 800 -19.76 11.26 50.31
N LEU A 801 -19.79 9.98 50.66
CA LEU A 801 -21.01 9.22 50.99
C LEU A 801 -21.68 9.74 52.26
N HIS A 802 -20.87 10.14 53.25
CA HIS A 802 -21.36 10.62 54.55
C HIS A 802 -21.40 12.14 54.68
N LEU A 803 -20.88 12.89 53.70
CA LEU A 803 -20.85 14.35 53.74
C LEU A 803 -22.25 14.99 53.60
N PRO A 804 -22.48 16.18 54.18
CA PRO A 804 -23.62 17.02 53.85
C PRO A 804 -23.71 17.28 52.33
N VAL A 805 -24.93 17.37 51.78
CA VAL A 805 -25.17 17.44 50.32
C VAL A 805 -24.47 18.64 49.66
N ASN A 806 -24.32 19.75 50.39
CA ASN A 806 -23.64 20.97 49.93
C ASN A 806 -22.09 20.85 49.88
N GLU A 807 -21.50 19.87 50.56
CA GLU A 807 -20.04 19.65 50.62
C GLU A 807 -19.55 18.58 49.63
N VAL A 808 -20.47 17.82 49.04
CA VAL A 808 -20.18 16.71 48.11
C VAL A 808 -19.43 17.19 46.85
N ILE A 809 -19.88 18.26 46.19
CA ILE A 809 -19.26 18.75 44.94
C ILE A 809 -17.87 19.36 45.18
N PRO A 810 -17.67 20.27 46.16
CA PRO A 810 -16.34 20.78 46.48
C PRO A 810 -15.34 19.66 46.80
N LYS A 811 -15.74 18.69 47.62
CA LYS A 811 -14.86 17.56 47.97
C LYS A 811 -14.56 16.66 46.78
N ALA A 812 -15.55 16.39 45.92
CA ALA A 812 -15.32 15.64 44.70
C ALA A 812 -14.37 16.36 43.72
N LYS A 813 -14.38 17.70 43.65
CA LYS A 813 -13.43 18.48 42.84
C LYS A 813 -12.00 18.41 43.36
N GLU A 814 -11.82 18.39 44.68
CA GLU A 814 -10.48 18.23 45.30
C GLU A 814 -9.85 16.88 44.98
N GLU A 815 -10.63 15.80 45.08
CA GLU A 815 -10.14 14.44 44.83
C GLU A 815 -9.90 14.15 43.33
N LEU A 816 -10.41 15.00 42.42
CA LEU A 816 -10.20 14.87 40.97
C LEU A 816 -8.81 15.39 40.51
N LYS A 817 -8.02 16.05 41.38
CA LYS A 817 -6.68 16.57 41.03
C LYS A 817 -5.70 15.43 40.79
N ARG A 818 -4.98 15.49 39.67
CA ARG A 818 -4.07 14.45 39.20
C ARG A 818 -2.67 14.66 39.79
N ASP A 819 -2.21 13.76 40.65
CA ASP A 819 -0.79 13.68 41.03
C ASP A 819 -0.01 12.98 39.91
N PHE A 820 1.05 13.64 39.43
CA PHE A 820 1.93 13.12 38.38
C PHE A 820 2.56 11.80 38.86
N GLY A 821 2.33 10.70 38.13
CA GLY A 821 2.89 9.38 38.44
C GLY A 821 1.89 8.31 38.95
N PHE A 822 0.62 8.66 39.17
CA PHE A 822 -0.39 7.68 39.60
C PHE A 822 -1.30 7.20 38.45
N PHE A 823 -1.48 5.88 38.35
CA PHE A 823 -2.35 5.22 37.36
C PHE A 823 -3.82 5.12 37.79
N THR A 824 -4.23 5.80 38.88
CA THR A 824 -5.61 5.78 39.41
C THR A 824 -6.20 7.20 39.53
N GLU A 825 -7.35 7.47 38.91
CA GLU A 825 -8.13 8.70 39.08
C GLU A 825 -9.29 8.43 40.01
N LYS A 826 -9.36 9.18 41.10
CA LYS A 826 -10.48 9.08 42.03
C LYS A 826 -11.71 9.76 41.44
N ARG A 827 -12.79 9.00 41.25
CA ARG A 827 -14.12 9.51 40.89
C ARG A 827 -15.15 9.10 41.94
N PRO A 828 -15.01 9.58 43.20
CA PRO A 828 -15.94 9.23 44.29
C PRO A 828 -17.37 9.68 44.02
N PHE A 829 -17.56 10.70 43.18
CA PHE A 829 -18.88 11.13 42.72
C PHE A 829 -19.55 10.09 41.83
N THR A 830 -18.81 9.37 40.99
CA THR A 830 -19.36 8.32 40.12
C THR A 830 -19.93 7.15 40.93
N GLY A 831 -19.22 6.67 41.95
CA GLY A 831 -19.81 5.67 42.84
C GLY A 831 -20.93 6.22 43.71
N LEU A 832 -20.96 7.53 44.01
CA LEU A 832 -22.10 8.13 44.69
C LEU A 832 -23.37 8.13 43.81
N VAL A 833 -23.22 8.34 42.50
CA VAL A 833 -24.33 8.19 41.53
C VAL A 833 -24.86 6.77 41.55
N LYS A 834 -23.99 5.76 41.56
CA LYS A 834 -24.39 4.34 41.59
C LYS A 834 -25.03 3.93 42.92
N ALA A 835 -24.43 4.31 44.04
CA ALA A 835 -24.85 3.89 45.38
C ALA A 835 -26.02 4.71 45.95
N ASN A 836 -26.07 6.02 45.70
CA ASN A 836 -27.11 6.91 46.20
C ASN A 836 -27.43 8.05 45.19
N PRO A 837 -28.08 7.72 44.06
CA PRO A 837 -28.32 8.67 42.98
C PRO A 837 -29.18 9.87 43.40
N ARG A 838 -30.05 9.69 44.41
CA ARG A 838 -30.84 10.79 44.98
C ARG A 838 -29.95 11.84 45.64
N LYS A 839 -28.93 11.41 46.38
CA LYS A 839 -27.99 12.32 47.04
C LYS A 839 -27.10 13.01 46.02
N ALA A 840 -26.57 12.27 45.04
CA ALA A 840 -25.77 12.81 43.94
C ALA A 840 -26.52 13.90 43.15
N LEU A 841 -27.77 13.63 42.74
CA LEU A 841 -28.60 14.60 42.02
C LEU A 841 -28.93 15.83 42.88
N SER A 842 -29.11 15.66 44.19
CA SER A 842 -29.36 16.77 45.11
C SER A 842 -28.11 17.65 45.24
N ALA A 843 -26.92 17.07 45.26
CA ALA A 843 -25.65 17.80 45.31
C ALA A 843 -25.45 18.66 44.04
N LEU A 844 -25.67 18.07 42.86
CA LEU A 844 -25.63 18.82 41.58
C LEU A 844 -26.69 19.92 41.52
N THR A 845 -27.87 19.67 42.09
CA THR A 845 -28.95 20.67 42.15
C THR A 845 -28.57 21.87 43.03
N ILE A 846 -27.87 21.65 44.15
CA ILE A 846 -27.40 22.74 45.02
C ILE A 846 -26.29 23.52 44.32
N ALA A 847 -25.32 22.83 43.69
CA ALA A 847 -24.26 23.48 42.94
C ALA A 847 -24.81 24.35 41.79
N GLY A 848 -25.76 23.84 41.02
CA GLY A 848 -26.40 24.61 39.93
C GLY A 848 -27.18 25.85 40.40
N ARG A 849 -27.67 25.89 41.65
CA ARG A 849 -28.27 27.11 42.22
C ARG A 849 -27.25 28.21 42.50
N ALA A 850 -25.98 27.84 42.66
CA ALA A 850 -24.85 28.74 42.79
C ALA A 850 -24.15 28.99 41.44
N ASP A 851 -24.80 28.63 40.32
CA ASP A 851 -24.27 28.72 38.96
C ASP A 851 -23.02 27.85 38.70
N ASP A 852 -22.80 26.82 39.52
CA ASP A 852 -21.71 25.84 39.35
C ASP A 852 -22.23 24.55 38.68
N TYR A 853 -21.90 24.37 37.40
CA TYR A 853 -22.26 23.21 36.60
C TYR A 853 -21.00 22.41 36.20
N PRO A 854 -20.51 21.51 37.06
CA PRO A 854 -19.31 20.73 36.75
C PRO A 854 -19.58 19.64 35.70
N GLU A 855 -19.04 19.83 34.49
CA GLU A 855 -19.23 18.95 33.32
C GLU A 855 -18.98 17.47 33.63
N VAL A 856 -17.86 17.16 34.27
CA VAL A 856 -17.44 15.77 34.60
C VAL A 856 -18.46 15.06 35.47
N PHE A 857 -19.05 15.75 36.46
CA PHE A 857 -20.01 15.15 37.39
C PHE A 857 -21.41 15.03 36.80
N TRP A 858 -21.83 15.99 35.97
CA TRP A 858 -23.06 15.85 35.20
C TRP A 858 -22.95 14.72 34.16
N SER A 859 -21.82 14.61 33.46
CA SER A 859 -21.54 13.49 32.56
C SER A 859 -21.60 12.15 33.28
N SER A 860 -21.03 12.06 34.49
CA SER A 860 -21.14 10.86 35.33
C SER A 860 -22.59 10.59 35.76
N MET A 861 -23.34 11.62 36.17
CA MET A 861 -24.75 11.48 36.54
C MET A 861 -25.62 11.01 35.37
N ILE A 862 -25.34 11.44 34.14
CA ILE A 862 -26.12 11.07 32.94
C ILE A 862 -25.78 9.66 32.47
N ASN A 863 -24.49 9.29 32.44
CA ASN A 863 -24.04 8.01 31.90
C ASN A 863 -24.18 6.84 32.88
N GLU A 864 -24.03 7.09 34.19
CA GLU A 864 -23.91 6.04 35.21
C GLU A 864 -25.14 5.92 36.12
N LEU A 865 -26.24 6.64 35.80
CA LEU A 865 -27.50 6.53 36.53
C LEU A 865 -28.07 5.10 36.38
N PRO A 866 -28.35 4.38 37.48
CA PRO A 866 -28.93 3.04 37.39
C PRO A 866 -30.30 3.04 36.69
N ALA A 867 -30.58 1.99 35.91
CA ALA A 867 -31.84 1.87 35.18
C ALA A 867 -33.05 1.63 36.11
N ASP A 868 -32.84 1.00 37.26
CA ASP A 868 -33.82 0.56 38.26
C ASP A 868 -34.18 1.62 39.33
N ILE A 869 -34.01 2.90 39.02
CA ILE A 869 -34.36 3.99 39.93
C ILE A 869 -35.88 4.13 40.14
N THR A 870 -36.26 4.63 41.32
CA THR A 870 -37.67 4.92 41.63
C THR A 870 -38.31 5.93 40.65
N PRO A 871 -39.61 5.79 40.32
CA PRO A 871 -40.33 6.73 39.45
C PRO A 871 -40.19 8.20 39.87
N ARG A 872 -40.18 8.47 41.19
CA ARG A 872 -40.00 9.82 41.74
C ARG A 872 -38.63 10.39 41.42
N LEU A 873 -37.56 9.58 41.56
CA LEU A 873 -36.20 10.00 41.25
C LEU A 873 -36.00 10.18 39.74
N ARG A 874 -36.56 9.29 38.92
CA ARG A 874 -36.56 9.42 37.45
C ARG A 874 -37.21 10.74 37.01
N ARG A 875 -38.43 11.02 37.50
CA ARG A 875 -39.10 12.30 37.22
C ARG A 875 -38.30 13.51 37.71
N ALA A 876 -37.66 13.42 38.88
CA ALA A 876 -36.82 14.50 39.40
C ALA A 876 -35.59 14.74 38.50
N PHE A 877 -34.89 13.69 38.07
CA PHE A 877 -33.75 13.78 37.16
C PHE A 877 -34.14 14.44 35.83
N LEU A 878 -35.20 13.95 35.18
CA LEU A 878 -35.69 14.50 33.90
C LEU A 878 -36.06 15.99 34.01
N ASN A 879 -36.76 16.38 35.07
CA ASN A 879 -37.08 17.79 35.33
C ASN A 879 -35.84 18.66 35.59
N ARG A 880 -34.72 18.08 36.05
CA ARG A 880 -33.45 18.80 36.22
C ARG A 880 -32.71 18.95 34.90
N VAL A 881 -32.68 17.90 34.09
CA VAL A 881 -32.12 17.96 32.73
C VAL A 881 -32.86 19.00 31.89
N ALA A 882 -34.21 19.03 31.95
CA ALA A 882 -35.06 20.02 31.28
C ALA A 882 -34.92 21.47 31.80
N ARG A 883 -34.03 21.73 32.78
CA ARG A 883 -33.76 23.05 33.35
C ARG A 883 -32.28 23.42 33.31
N LEU A 884 -31.43 22.58 32.71
CA LEU A 884 -30.01 22.91 32.55
C LEU A 884 -29.84 24.14 31.66
N PRO A 885 -28.90 25.06 31.96
CA PRO A 885 -28.62 26.18 31.08
C PRO A 885 -28.17 25.70 29.69
N HIS A 886 -28.61 26.39 28.65
CA HIS A 886 -28.28 26.03 27.26
C HIS A 886 -26.77 26.00 26.98
N ALA A 887 -26.01 26.97 27.52
CA ALA A 887 -24.54 27.01 27.39
C ALA A 887 -23.90 25.72 27.91
N PHE A 888 -24.41 25.17 29.02
CA PHE A 888 -23.90 23.95 29.61
C PHE A 888 -24.35 22.69 28.84
N ILE A 889 -25.54 22.71 28.24
CA ILE A 889 -25.98 21.64 27.33
C ILE A 889 -25.06 21.53 26.12
N ALA A 890 -24.56 22.66 25.59
CA ALA A 890 -23.61 22.68 24.48
C ALA A 890 -22.25 22.05 24.84
N GLU A 891 -21.78 22.22 26.08
CA GLU A 891 -20.60 21.51 26.61
C GLU A 891 -20.85 19.99 26.67
N LEU A 892 -22.02 19.58 27.17
CA LEU A 892 -22.43 18.18 27.30
C LEU A 892 -23.02 17.54 26.02
N ARG A 893 -22.92 18.19 24.86
CA ARG A 893 -23.61 17.83 23.61
C ARG A 893 -23.55 16.34 23.25
N HIS A 894 -22.37 15.72 23.31
CA HIS A 894 -22.18 14.32 22.93
C HIS A 894 -22.73 13.36 24.01
N THR A 895 -22.57 13.72 25.28
CA THR A 895 -23.09 12.94 26.41
C THR A 895 -24.62 12.93 26.38
N LEU A 896 -25.25 14.10 26.21
CA LEU A 896 -26.70 14.22 26.15
C LEU A 896 -27.28 13.65 24.85
N GLY A 897 -26.65 13.86 23.70
CA GLY A 897 -27.06 13.27 22.43
C GLY A 897 -27.08 11.73 22.48
N ARG A 898 -26.00 11.12 22.99
CA ARG A 898 -25.91 9.66 23.17
C ARG A 898 -26.90 9.13 24.19
N TRP A 899 -27.15 9.90 25.26
CA TRP A 899 -28.15 9.54 26.26
C TRP A 899 -29.57 9.54 25.66
N LEU A 900 -29.93 10.56 24.86
CA LEU A 900 -31.20 10.60 24.15
C LEU A 900 -31.36 9.43 23.18
N GLU A 901 -30.34 9.13 22.38
CA GLU A 901 -30.33 8.00 21.43
C GLU A 901 -30.71 6.68 22.10
N LYS A 902 -30.19 6.45 23.32
CA LYS A 902 -30.42 5.21 24.07
C LYS A 902 -31.70 5.20 24.88
N ASN A 903 -32.14 6.35 25.42
CA ASN A 903 -33.15 6.39 26.48
C ASN A 903 -34.47 7.05 26.07
N LEU A 904 -34.55 7.80 24.97
CA LEU A 904 -35.74 8.60 24.63
C LEU A 904 -37.04 7.78 24.62
N ALA A 905 -37.06 6.61 23.95
CA ALA A 905 -38.23 5.75 23.91
C ALA A 905 -38.73 5.35 25.32
N THR A 906 -37.82 4.92 26.20
CA THR A 906 -38.15 4.55 27.59
C THR A 906 -38.63 5.74 28.43
N VAL A 907 -38.19 6.96 28.11
CA VAL A 907 -38.64 8.18 28.78
C VAL A 907 -40.04 8.56 28.31
N LEU A 908 -40.33 8.41 27.01
CA LEU A 908 -41.66 8.66 26.44
C LEU A 908 -42.70 7.68 26.99
N GLU A 909 -42.34 6.39 27.14
CA GLU A 909 -43.19 5.39 27.80
C GLU A 909 -43.48 5.74 29.27
N PHE A 910 -42.52 6.38 29.95
CA PHE A 910 -42.66 6.77 31.35
C PHE A 910 -43.54 8.02 31.52
N ASP A 911 -43.28 9.05 30.72
CA ASP A 911 -43.97 10.35 30.78
C ASP A 911 -43.77 11.08 29.45
N GLU A 912 -44.70 10.90 28.52
CA GLU A 912 -44.60 11.41 27.14
C GLU A 912 -44.36 12.93 27.08
N GLY A 913 -45.15 13.70 27.85
CA GLY A 913 -45.03 15.16 27.87
C GLY A 913 -43.67 15.63 28.41
N LEU A 914 -43.18 15.00 29.48
CA LEU A 914 -41.87 15.32 30.04
C LEU A 914 -40.73 14.85 29.12
N GLY A 915 -40.89 13.71 28.44
CA GLY A 915 -39.90 13.18 27.50
C GLY A 915 -39.68 14.11 26.31
N TRP A 916 -40.76 14.61 25.71
CA TRP A 916 -40.66 15.60 24.65
C TRP A 916 -40.09 16.93 25.15
N ALA A 917 -40.47 17.40 26.34
CA ALA A 917 -39.90 18.61 26.92
C ALA A 917 -38.37 18.48 27.16
N VAL A 918 -37.90 17.32 27.62
CA VAL A 918 -36.46 17.04 27.78
C VAL A 918 -35.75 16.98 26.43
N TYR A 919 -36.34 16.30 25.44
CA TYR A 919 -35.79 16.23 24.09
C TYR A 919 -35.64 17.62 23.48
N ASP A 920 -36.71 18.42 23.51
CA ASP A 920 -36.72 19.77 22.98
C ASP A 920 -35.67 20.62 23.69
N HIS A 921 -35.64 20.62 25.03
CA HIS A 921 -34.67 21.42 25.79
C HIS A 921 -33.20 21.06 25.49
N ILE A 922 -32.89 19.78 25.31
CA ILE A 922 -31.54 19.34 24.94
C ILE A 922 -31.20 19.79 23.51
N VAL A 923 -32.13 19.62 22.56
CA VAL A 923 -31.93 20.06 21.18
C VAL A 923 -31.74 21.59 21.13
N ASP A 924 -32.58 22.36 21.82
CA ASP A 924 -32.47 23.82 21.94
C ASP A 924 -31.09 24.24 22.46
N GLY A 925 -30.62 23.57 23.52
CA GLY A 925 -29.30 23.83 24.10
C GLY A 925 -28.17 23.55 23.10
N ILE A 926 -28.18 22.41 22.43
CA ILE A 926 -27.17 22.05 21.41
C ILE A 926 -27.18 23.07 20.27
N LEU A 927 -28.37 23.38 19.72
CA LEU A 927 -28.49 24.31 18.59
C LEU A 927 -28.09 25.75 18.96
N SER A 928 -28.35 26.17 20.21
CA SER A 928 -27.95 27.50 20.68
C SER A 928 -26.43 27.67 20.86
N GLY A 929 -25.68 26.56 20.95
CA GLY A 929 -24.22 26.55 21.00
C GLY A 929 -23.55 26.82 19.65
N GLY A 930 -24.31 26.97 18.57
CA GLY A 930 -23.76 27.28 17.24
C GLY A 930 -23.17 26.06 16.51
N ALA A 931 -22.32 26.32 15.51
CA ALA A 931 -21.74 25.28 14.66
C ALA A 931 -20.84 24.30 15.43
N ASP A 932 -19.99 24.82 16.33
CA ASP A 932 -19.05 24.04 17.14
C ASP A 932 -19.77 22.99 18.01
N ALA A 933 -20.97 23.33 18.50
CA ALA A 933 -21.79 22.42 19.31
C ALA A 933 -22.49 21.34 18.47
N ALA A 934 -22.46 21.43 17.14
CA ALA A 934 -23.06 20.46 16.23
C ALA A 934 -22.02 19.52 15.58
N GLU A 935 -20.73 19.76 15.80
CA GLU A 935 -19.62 19.01 15.20
C GLU A 935 -19.59 17.52 15.58
N SER A 936 -19.09 16.69 14.67
CA SER A 936 -18.85 15.28 14.93
C SER A 936 -17.69 15.04 15.89
N GLY A 937 -17.83 14.01 16.74
CA GLY A 937 -16.72 13.53 17.58
C GLY A 937 -15.63 12.78 16.80
N LEU A 938 -15.84 12.49 15.51
CA LEU A 938 -14.79 12.00 14.62
C LEU A 938 -13.87 13.16 14.22
N GLY A 939 -12.59 13.03 14.57
CA GLY A 939 -11.54 13.96 14.15
C GLY A 939 -11.15 13.77 12.67
N GLU A 940 -10.17 14.55 12.23
CA GLU A 940 -9.61 14.44 10.88
C GLU A 940 -9.06 13.02 10.61
N VAL A 941 -9.45 12.43 9.48
CA VAL A 941 -8.89 11.15 9.03
C VAL A 941 -7.48 11.40 8.52
N ARG A 942 -6.50 10.78 9.19
CA ARG A 942 -5.08 10.90 8.86
C ARG A 942 -4.57 9.58 8.29
N GLN A 943 -4.17 9.59 7.02
CA GLN A 943 -3.45 8.48 6.41
C GLN A 943 -2.01 8.91 6.16
N ALA A 944 -1.06 8.14 6.69
CA ALA A 944 0.37 8.45 6.60
C ALA A 944 0.73 9.88 7.08
N GLY A 945 0.02 10.39 8.11
CA GLY A 945 0.30 11.70 8.71
C GLY A 945 -0.10 12.91 7.87
N LYS A 946 -0.78 12.73 6.73
CA LYS A 946 -1.50 13.80 6.02
C LYS A 946 -2.98 13.72 6.39
N VAL A 947 -3.57 14.88 6.70
CA VAL A 947 -5.02 15.01 6.77
C VAL A 947 -5.54 14.72 5.36
N ILE A 948 -6.27 13.63 5.20
CA ILE A 948 -7.04 13.45 3.97
C ILE A 948 -8.19 14.43 4.09
N GLN A 949 -8.34 15.34 3.11
CA GLN A 949 -9.57 16.12 2.99
C GLN A 949 -10.72 15.19 2.60
N GLN A 950 -11.26 14.47 3.58
CA GLN A 950 -12.51 13.75 3.45
C GLN A 950 -13.65 14.66 3.85
N SER A 951 -14.79 14.50 3.18
CA SER A 951 -15.98 15.23 3.57
C SER A 951 -16.47 14.81 4.96
N ARG A 952 -16.71 15.81 5.81
CA ARG A 952 -17.35 15.64 7.12
C ARG A 952 -18.87 15.56 7.01
N ARG A 953 -19.43 15.76 5.81
CA ARG A 953 -20.88 15.74 5.52
C ARG A 953 -21.37 14.32 5.22
N THR A 954 -20.84 13.35 5.95
CA THR A 954 -20.99 11.91 5.69
C THR A 954 -21.73 11.20 6.81
N TYR A 955 -22.29 10.03 6.48
CA TYR A 955 -23.03 9.21 7.45
C TYR A 955 -22.22 8.83 8.70
N ASP A 956 -20.94 8.51 8.54
CA ASP A 956 -20.06 8.15 9.67
C ASP A 956 -19.83 9.32 10.63
N HIS A 957 -19.72 10.54 10.11
CA HIS A 957 -19.67 11.75 10.93
C HIS A 957 -21.03 12.00 11.60
N ALA A 958 -22.13 11.74 10.88
CA ALA A 958 -23.50 11.91 11.40
C ALA A 958 -23.80 11.03 12.61
N VAL A 959 -23.43 9.74 12.61
CA VAL A 959 -23.67 8.85 13.76
C VAL A 959 -22.84 9.22 14.99
N ASN A 960 -21.74 9.97 14.79
CA ASN A 960 -20.87 10.46 15.86
C ASN A 960 -21.13 11.94 16.21
N GLY A 961 -22.04 12.61 15.52
CA GLY A 961 -22.46 13.98 15.77
C GLY A 961 -23.65 14.06 16.74
N PRO A 962 -23.69 15.07 17.63
CA PRO A 962 -24.75 15.21 18.64
C PRO A 962 -26.13 15.40 18.00
N VAL A 963 -26.21 16.17 16.91
CA VAL A 963 -27.46 16.37 16.15
C VAL A 963 -27.91 15.09 15.44
N GLY A 964 -26.97 14.31 14.90
CA GLY A 964 -27.29 13.01 14.28
C GLY A 964 -27.76 11.96 15.29
N MET A 965 -27.20 11.95 16.51
CA MET A 965 -27.69 11.14 17.63
C MET A 965 -29.13 11.53 18.00
N CYS A 966 -29.45 12.84 18.08
CA CYS A 966 -30.81 13.33 18.30
C CYS A 966 -31.77 12.91 17.17
N ALA A 967 -31.36 13.01 15.91
CA ALA A 967 -32.17 12.56 14.76
C ALA A 967 -32.45 11.05 14.85
N LYS A 968 -31.45 10.24 15.22
CA LYS A 968 -31.61 8.80 15.39
C LYS A 968 -32.55 8.46 16.54
N ALA A 969 -32.44 9.17 17.67
CA ALA A 969 -33.37 9.06 18.79
C ALA A 969 -34.82 9.36 18.36
N LEU A 970 -35.00 10.46 17.60
CA LEU A 970 -36.31 10.91 17.12
C LEU A 970 -36.98 9.86 16.21
N PHE A 971 -36.25 9.29 15.24
CA PHE A 971 -36.82 8.25 14.37
C PHE A 971 -37.03 6.92 15.09
N HIS A 972 -36.29 6.61 16.16
CA HIS A 972 -36.58 5.46 17.02
C HIS A 972 -37.84 5.65 17.88
N ALA A 973 -38.23 6.89 18.17
CA ALA A 973 -39.43 7.21 18.94
C ALA A 973 -40.73 7.10 18.12
N VAL A 974 -40.65 6.81 16.81
CA VAL A 974 -41.84 6.57 15.98
C VAL A 974 -42.52 5.27 16.46
N PRO A 975 -43.81 5.31 16.88
CA PRO A 975 -44.49 4.16 17.45
C PRO A 975 -44.48 2.91 16.55
N GLY A 976 -44.32 1.73 17.17
CA GLY A 976 -44.25 0.46 16.45
C GLY A 976 -45.51 0.07 15.66
N GLU A 977 -46.67 0.65 16.00
CA GLU A 977 -47.95 0.49 15.27
C GLU A 977 -47.90 1.16 13.87
N ILE A 978 -46.96 2.07 13.63
CA ILE A 978 -46.77 2.85 12.38
C ILE A 978 -45.82 2.10 11.42
N GLN A 979 -45.99 0.80 11.29
CA GLN A 979 -45.21 -0.06 10.38
C GLN A 979 -45.98 -0.53 9.15
N GLU A 980 -47.26 -0.14 9.04
CA GLU A 980 -48.07 -0.39 7.85
C GLU A 980 -47.85 0.72 6.80
N ALA A 981 -48.09 0.38 5.53
CA ALA A 981 -47.95 1.35 4.43
C ALA A 981 -48.88 2.55 4.64
N CYS A 982 -48.36 3.76 4.45
CA CYS A 982 -49.12 5.01 4.59
C CYS A 982 -49.72 5.26 5.99
N SER A 983 -49.11 4.73 7.05
CA SER A 983 -49.55 4.96 8.43
C SER A 983 -49.25 6.37 8.97
N LEU A 984 -48.49 7.17 8.22
CA LEU A 984 -48.15 8.59 8.44
C LEU A 984 -47.31 8.85 9.72
N ILE A 985 -46.26 9.66 9.56
CA ILE A 985 -45.46 10.08 10.73
C ILE A 985 -46.22 11.18 11.48
N PRO A 986 -46.32 11.13 12.82
CA PRO A 986 -46.98 12.18 13.59
C PRO A 986 -46.37 13.57 13.35
N ASP A 987 -47.22 14.60 13.22
CA ASP A 987 -46.78 15.97 12.87
C ASP A 987 -45.78 16.57 13.87
N HIS A 988 -45.89 16.20 15.14
CA HIS A 988 -44.95 16.65 16.17
C HIS A 988 -43.55 16.02 16.04
N ILE A 989 -43.41 14.87 15.36
CA ILE A 989 -42.12 14.27 15.03
C ILE A 989 -41.58 14.92 13.75
N LYS A 990 -42.44 15.15 12.74
CA LYS A 990 -42.07 15.83 11.49
C LYS A 990 -41.49 17.22 11.77
N SER A 991 -42.17 18.04 12.58
CA SER A 991 -41.71 19.38 12.92
C SER A 991 -40.36 19.38 13.65
N ARG A 992 -40.09 18.38 14.50
CA ARG A 992 -38.79 18.19 15.15
C ARG A 992 -37.71 17.76 14.16
N ALA A 993 -38.01 16.88 13.22
CA ALA A 993 -37.07 16.47 12.19
C ALA A 993 -36.69 17.65 11.28
N GLU A 994 -37.68 18.42 10.84
CA GLU A 994 -37.48 19.63 10.02
C GLU A 994 -36.65 20.67 10.76
N ARG A 995 -36.83 20.79 12.08
CA ARG A 995 -36.00 21.63 12.92
C ARG A 995 -34.53 21.18 12.97
N LEU A 996 -34.27 19.87 13.04
CA LEU A 996 -32.90 19.34 12.97
C LEU A 996 -32.28 19.55 11.59
N PHE A 997 -33.06 19.49 10.51
CA PHE A 997 -32.59 19.81 9.16
C PHE A 997 -32.17 21.28 9.01
N ALA A 998 -32.62 22.17 9.91
CA ALA A 998 -32.23 23.58 9.97
C ALA A 998 -31.11 23.88 10.99
N ALA A 999 -30.45 22.85 11.54
CA ALA A 999 -29.38 23.02 12.53
C ALA A 999 -28.13 23.73 11.94
N PRO A 1000 -27.40 24.51 12.76
CA PRO A 1000 -26.20 25.21 12.29
C PRO A 1000 -25.02 24.23 12.05
N GLY A 1001 -24.07 24.66 11.21
CA GLY A 1001 -22.85 23.89 10.92
C GLY A 1001 -23.12 22.50 10.33
N GLU A 1002 -22.34 21.51 10.76
CA GLU A 1002 -22.48 20.11 10.33
C GLU A 1002 -23.77 19.46 10.84
N GLY A 1003 -24.49 20.09 11.76
CA GLY A 1003 -25.70 19.55 12.39
C GLY A 1003 -26.81 19.24 11.39
N SER A 1004 -27.05 20.14 10.43
CA SER A 1004 -28.05 19.93 9.37
C SER A 1004 -27.67 18.72 8.52
N ASP A 1005 -26.41 18.63 8.10
CA ASP A 1005 -25.88 17.52 7.30
C ASP A 1005 -26.02 16.18 8.03
N HIS A 1006 -25.71 16.15 9.33
CA HIS A 1006 -25.86 14.97 10.16
C HIS A 1006 -27.33 14.52 10.25
N ALA A 1007 -28.27 15.45 10.47
CA ALA A 1007 -29.70 15.13 10.53
C ALA A 1007 -30.23 14.59 9.19
N VAL A 1008 -29.88 15.24 8.08
CA VAL A 1008 -30.27 14.83 6.73
C VAL A 1008 -29.72 13.44 6.40
N SER A 1009 -28.44 13.18 6.70
CA SER A 1009 -27.83 11.87 6.44
C SER A 1009 -28.51 10.72 7.20
N ILE A 1010 -28.86 10.95 8.48
CA ILE A 1010 -29.59 9.96 9.29
C ILE A 1010 -30.99 9.70 8.74
N ALA A 1011 -31.70 10.73 8.29
CA ALA A 1011 -33.02 10.60 7.69
C ALA A 1011 -32.96 9.85 6.35
N CYS A 1012 -32.03 10.23 5.46
CA CYS A 1012 -31.89 9.64 4.13
C CYS A 1012 -31.40 8.18 4.17
N ARG A 1013 -30.69 7.74 5.21
CA ARG A 1013 -30.44 6.29 5.42
C ARG A 1013 -31.73 5.47 5.54
N ARG A 1014 -32.81 6.08 6.03
CA ARG A 1014 -34.12 5.46 6.20
C ARG A 1014 -35.09 5.78 5.06
N LEU A 1015 -34.63 6.33 3.95
CA LEU A 1015 -35.49 6.85 2.88
C LEU A 1015 -36.48 5.80 2.33
N ASN A 1016 -36.06 4.54 2.20
CA ASN A 1016 -36.95 3.44 1.79
C ASN A 1016 -38.12 3.19 2.76
N TRP A 1017 -37.85 3.31 4.07
CA TRP A 1017 -38.87 3.15 5.11
C TRP A 1017 -39.77 4.39 5.19
N LEU A 1018 -39.20 5.58 5.11
CA LEU A 1018 -39.95 6.84 5.10
C LEU A 1018 -40.90 6.92 3.91
N MET A 1019 -40.44 6.55 2.71
CA MET A 1019 -41.28 6.47 1.51
C MET A 1019 -42.41 5.44 1.65
N PHE A 1020 -42.22 4.39 2.45
CA PHE A 1020 -43.23 3.38 2.68
C PHE A 1020 -44.28 3.81 3.71
N VAL A 1021 -43.87 4.52 4.76
CA VAL A 1021 -44.73 4.94 5.87
C VAL A 1021 -45.44 6.27 5.61
N ASP A 1022 -44.75 7.26 5.03
CA ASP A 1022 -45.28 8.58 4.72
C ASP A 1022 -44.69 9.12 3.39
N PRO A 1023 -45.19 8.61 2.25
CA PRO A 1023 -44.67 9.00 0.93
C PRO A 1023 -44.85 10.50 0.67
N SER A 1024 -45.98 11.10 1.06
CA SER A 1024 -46.25 12.53 0.86
C SER A 1024 -45.20 13.42 1.50
N TRP A 1025 -44.89 13.19 2.77
CA TRP A 1025 -43.89 14.00 3.48
C TRP A 1025 -42.48 13.75 2.93
N THR A 1026 -42.19 12.50 2.55
CA THR A 1026 -40.90 12.13 1.96
C THR A 1026 -40.68 12.81 0.60
N GLU A 1027 -41.69 12.81 -0.27
CA GLU A 1027 -41.66 13.47 -1.57
C GLU A 1027 -41.53 14.99 -1.46
N GLU A 1028 -42.22 15.62 -0.50
CA GLU A 1028 -42.17 17.07 -0.32
C GLU A 1028 -40.87 17.55 0.34
N ARG A 1029 -40.33 16.81 1.32
CA ARG A 1029 -39.23 17.28 2.17
C ARG A 1029 -37.87 16.64 1.89
N LEU A 1030 -37.81 15.34 1.63
CA LEU A 1030 -36.55 14.60 1.56
C LEU A 1030 -36.07 14.36 0.12
N ILE A 1031 -36.97 14.05 -0.82
CA ILE A 1031 -36.59 13.81 -2.21
C ILE A 1031 -35.93 15.05 -2.86
N PRO A 1032 -36.41 16.29 -2.65
CA PRO A 1032 -35.74 17.47 -3.22
C PRO A 1032 -34.30 17.65 -2.74
N MET A 1033 -33.97 17.13 -1.55
CA MET A 1033 -32.62 17.18 -1.01
C MET A 1033 -31.63 16.33 -1.82
N LEU A 1034 -32.08 15.33 -2.58
CA LEU A 1034 -31.23 14.48 -3.42
C LEU A 1034 -30.81 15.15 -4.74
N ALA A 1035 -31.43 16.27 -5.15
CA ALA A 1035 -31.00 16.99 -6.34
C ALA A 1035 -29.55 17.47 -6.16
N PHE A 1036 -28.67 17.28 -7.15
CA PHE A 1036 -27.23 17.56 -7.00
C PHE A 1036 -26.90 19.02 -6.66
N GLU A 1037 -27.76 19.95 -7.08
CA GLU A 1037 -27.62 21.39 -6.79
C GLU A 1037 -28.20 21.80 -5.43
N HIS A 1038 -28.88 20.89 -4.74
CA HIS A 1038 -29.42 21.17 -3.42
C HIS A 1038 -28.27 21.21 -2.39
N PRO A 1039 -28.21 22.20 -1.48
CA PRO A 1039 -27.14 22.30 -0.49
C PRO A 1039 -26.95 21.03 0.34
N ALA A 1040 -28.03 20.33 0.66
CA ALA A 1040 -28.03 19.08 1.43
C ALA A 1040 -27.85 17.79 0.59
N SER A 1041 -27.47 17.90 -0.69
CA SER A 1041 -27.35 16.73 -1.59
C SER A 1041 -26.30 15.73 -1.12
N GLU A 1042 -25.14 16.23 -0.74
CA GLU A 1042 -24.03 15.40 -0.25
C GLU A 1042 -24.41 14.54 0.97
N PRO A 1043 -24.88 15.09 2.10
CA PRO A 1043 -25.29 14.27 3.23
C PRO A 1043 -26.50 13.38 2.92
N ALA A 1044 -27.43 13.82 2.06
CA ALA A 1044 -28.59 13.02 1.66
C ALA A 1044 -28.17 11.75 0.92
N TRP A 1045 -27.30 11.87 -0.10
CA TRP A 1045 -26.78 10.72 -0.84
C TRP A 1045 -25.84 9.86 0.02
N SER A 1046 -25.01 10.47 0.87
CA SER A 1046 -24.17 9.74 1.82
C SER A 1046 -25.03 8.84 2.71
N GLY A 1047 -26.12 9.37 3.28
CA GLY A 1047 -27.07 8.59 4.07
C GLY A 1047 -27.77 7.50 3.27
N ALA A 1048 -28.32 7.84 2.10
CA ALA A 1048 -29.07 6.91 1.26
C ALA A 1048 -28.23 5.69 0.83
N LEU A 1049 -26.99 5.91 0.40
CA LEU A 1049 -26.09 4.82 -0.03
C LEU A 1049 -25.63 3.94 1.12
N HIS A 1050 -25.39 4.51 2.32
CA HIS A 1050 -25.12 3.74 3.55
C HIS A 1050 -26.31 2.89 4.03
N GLY A 1051 -27.52 3.14 3.51
CA GLY A 1051 -28.67 2.26 3.72
C GLY A 1051 -28.47 0.87 3.11
N GLY A 1052 -27.61 0.74 2.08
CA GLY A 1052 -27.27 -0.52 1.38
C GLY A 1052 -28.42 -1.15 0.60
N GLN A 1053 -29.68 -0.80 0.90
CA GLN A 1053 -30.86 -1.32 0.24
C GLN A 1053 -31.17 -0.54 -1.04
N VAL A 1054 -31.21 -1.26 -2.16
CA VAL A 1054 -31.69 -0.72 -3.44
C VAL A 1054 -33.05 -0.04 -3.23
N PRO A 1055 -33.26 1.20 -3.74
CA PRO A 1055 -34.50 1.91 -3.51
C PRO A 1055 -35.72 1.11 -3.97
N ARG A 1056 -36.85 1.23 -3.26
CA ARG A 1056 -38.10 0.54 -3.64
C ARG A 1056 -38.69 1.15 -4.92
N ALA A 1057 -39.56 0.41 -5.61
CA ALA A 1057 -40.05 0.81 -6.94
C ALA A 1057 -40.61 2.25 -7.03
N PRO A 1058 -41.47 2.73 -6.11
CA PRO A 1058 -41.98 4.11 -6.17
C PRO A 1058 -40.87 5.16 -6.04
N LEU A 1059 -39.93 4.95 -5.12
CA LEU A 1059 -38.79 5.83 -4.93
C LEU A 1059 -37.87 5.83 -6.15
N ARG A 1060 -37.55 4.64 -6.69
CA ARG A 1060 -36.70 4.51 -7.90
C ARG A 1060 -37.25 5.25 -9.09
N GLU A 1061 -38.57 5.20 -9.32
CA GLU A 1061 -39.20 5.89 -10.45
C GLU A 1061 -39.01 7.40 -10.35
N ILE A 1062 -39.13 7.95 -9.14
CA ILE A 1062 -38.97 9.39 -8.89
C ILE A 1062 -37.50 9.81 -9.05
N ILE A 1063 -36.55 9.07 -8.46
CA ILE A 1063 -35.13 9.46 -8.43
C ILE A 1063 -34.30 8.95 -9.61
N LYS A 1064 -34.88 8.13 -10.52
CA LYS A 1064 -34.18 7.56 -11.68
C LYS A 1064 -33.34 8.59 -12.47
N PRO A 1065 -33.84 9.81 -12.77
CA PRO A 1065 -33.04 10.81 -13.48
C PRO A 1065 -31.73 11.16 -12.76
N LEU A 1066 -31.76 11.24 -11.43
CA LEU A 1066 -30.57 11.52 -10.61
C LEU A 1066 -29.63 10.30 -10.57
N LEU A 1067 -30.18 9.08 -10.52
CA LEU A 1067 -29.37 7.86 -10.45
C LEU A 1067 -28.44 7.67 -11.66
N LEU A 1068 -28.81 8.18 -12.84
CA LEU A 1068 -28.01 8.04 -14.06
C LEU A 1068 -26.65 8.76 -13.97
N ASP A 1069 -26.60 9.91 -13.30
CA ASP A 1069 -25.38 10.72 -13.13
C ASP A 1069 -24.79 10.58 -11.71
N LEU A 1070 -25.42 9.78 -10.84
CA LEU A 1070 -25.03 9.60 -9.44
C LEU A 1070 -23.60 9.10 -9.29
N VAL A 1071 -23.19 8.10 -10.07
CA VAL A 1071 -21.86 7.50 -9.91
C VAL A 1071 -20.76 8.52 -10.23
N SER A 1072 -20.89 9.26 -11.34
CA SER A 1072 -19.94 10.33 -11.69
C SER A 1072 -19.93 11.46 -10.67
N TRP A 1073 -21.09 11.80 -10.10
CA TRP A 1073 -21.19 12.83 -9.09
C TRP A 1073 -20.53 12.38 -7.77
N VAL A 1074 -20.78 11.15 -7.31
CA VAL A 1074 -20.17 10.55 -6.12
C VAL A 1074 -18.65 10.41 -6.27
N GLU A 1075 -18.15 10.03 -7.45
CA GLU A 1075 -16.71 9.96 -7.72
C GLU A 1075 -16.00 11.31 -7.64
N GLY A 1076 -16.73 12.42 -7.81
CA GLY A 1076 -16.24 13.78 -7.59
C GLY A 1076 -16.19 14.20 -6.12
N LEU A 1077 -16.76 13.41 -5.20
CA LEU A 1077 -16.80 13.68 -3.77
C LEU A 1077 -15.68 12.94 -3.03
N SER A 1078 -15.09 13.57 -2.02
CA SER A 1078 -14.05 12.97 -1.18
C SER A 1078 -14.63 12.09 -0.06
N TRP A 1079 -15.44 11.10 -0.45
CA TRP A 1079 -15.94 10.05 0.44
C TRP A 1079 -14.96 8.87 0.55
N ASP A 1080 -15.22 7.96 1.49
CA ASP A 1080 -14.56 6.65 1.46
C ASP A 1080 -14.95 5.90 0.16
N ARG A 1081 -14.00 5.19 -0.45
CA ARG A 1081 -14.03 4.73 -1.86
C ARG A 1081 -15.09 3.65 -2.16
N ASP A 1082 -15.94 3.31 -1.22
CA ASP A 1082 -16.88 2.18 -1.32
C ASP A 1082 -18.30 2.60 -1.72
N LEU A 1083 -18.71 3.86 -1.56
CA LEU A 1083 -20.08 4.31 -1.88
C LEU A 1083 -20.37 4.43 -3.39
N SER A 1084 -19.37 4.77 -4.21
CA SER A 1084 -19.50 4.74 -5.68
C SER A 1084 -19.79 3.31 -6.17
N THR A 1085 -19.24 2.31 -5.48
CA THR A 1085 -19.50 0.89 -5.75
C THR A 1085 -20.96 0.55 -5.45
N VAL A 1086 -21.49 0.95 -4.29
CA VAL A 1086 -22.91 0.73 -3.93
C VAL A 1086 -23.85 1.39 -4.95
N ALA A 1087 -23.55 2.62 -5.39
CA ALA A 1087 -24.33 3.31 -6.41
C ALA A 1087 -24.31 2.55 -7.76
N ALA A 1088 -23.14 2.04 -8.15
CA ALA A 1088 -22.99 1.22 -9.35
C ALA A 1088 -23.82 -0.08 -9.25
N GLU A 1089 -23.78 -0.77 -8.11
CA GLU A 1089 -24.56 -1.97 -7.85
C GLU A 1089 -26.07 -1.73 -7.94
N TRP A 1090 -26.58 -0.60 -7.42
CA TRP A 1090 -27.99 -0.22 -7.55
C TRP A 1090 -28.43 -0.13 -9.02
N LEU A 1091 -27.61 0.54 -9.85
CA LEU A 1091 -27.85 0.64 -11.30
C LEU A 1091 -27.77 -0.74 -11.98
N GLY A 1092 -26.83 -1.58 -11.55
CA GLY A 1092 -26.74 -2.97 -11.95
C GLY A 1092 -28.02 -3.75 -11.66
N VAL A 1093 -28.53 -3.67 -10.43
CA VAL A 1093 -29.79 -4.32 -10.03
C VAL A 1093 -30.97 -3.81 -10.87
N MET A 1094 -31.06 -2.50 -11.10
CA MET A 1094 -32.10 -1.90 -11.93
C MET A 1094 -32.07 -2.41 -13.38
N ARG A 1095 -30.89 -2.61 -13.96
CA ARG A 1095 -30.75 -3.15 -15.32
C ARG A 1095 -31.02 -4.66 -15.37
N VAL A 1096 -30.48 -5.42 -14.42
CA VAL A 1096 -30.50 -6.89 -14.42
C VAL A 1096 -31.89 -7.44 -14.08
N PHE A 1097 -32.54 -6.92 -13.04
CA PHE A 1097 -33.79 -7.46 -12.51
C PHE A 1097 -35.04 -6.69 -12.96
N TYR A 1098 -34.88 -5.46 -13.47
CA TYR A 1098 -35.99 -4.60 -13.92
C TYR A 1098 -35.77 -4.01 -15.32
N PRO A 1099 -35.32 -4.79 -16.31
CA PRO A 1099 -34.95 -4.27 -17.62
C PRO A 1099 -36.14 -3.57 -18.31
N ASN A 1100 -35.91 -2.35 -18.82
CA ASN A 1100 -36.89 -1.55 -19.57
C ASN A 1100 -38.22 -1.27 -18.83
N LYS A 1101 -38.26 -1.40 -17.49
CA LYS A 1101 -39.41 -0.98 -16.67
C LYS A 1101 -39.26 0.49 -16.25
N PRO A 1102 -40.34 1.19 -15.87
CA PRO A 1102 -40.24 2.55 -15.33
C PRO A 1102 -39.24 2.68 -14.17
N SER A 1103 -39.26 1.72 -13.24
CA SER A 1103 -38.34 1.62 -12.09
C SER A 1103 -36.97 0.99 -12.41
N GLY A 1104 -36.63 0.75 -13.68
CA GLY A 1104 -35.38 0.11 -14.10
C GLY A 1104 -34.69 0.82 -15.27
N LEU A 1105 -33.64 0.20 -15.80
CA LEU A 1105 -32.78 0.79 -16.84
C LEU A 1105 -32.93 0.10 -18.19
N SER A 1106 -32.80 0.90 -19.25
CA SER A 1106 -32.62 0.46 -20.63
C SER A 1106 -31.15 0.20 -20.96
N ARG A 1107 -30.90 -0.43 -22.11
CA ARG A 1107 -29.56 -0.74 -22.61
C ARG A 1107 -28.72 0.52 -22.83
N SER A 1108 -29.31 1.56 -23.42
CA SER A 1108 -28.63 2.82 -23.72
C SER A 1108 -28.28 3.58 -22.45
N GLU A 1109 -29.17 3.59 -21.45
CA GLU A 1109 -28.94 4.22 -20.15
C GLU A 1109 -27.78 3.52 -19.42
N MET A 1110 -27.80 2.18 -19.29
CA MET A 1110 -26.73 1.45 -18.60
C MET A 1110 -25.37 1.60 -19.31
N ARG A 1111 -25.36 1.61 -20.65
CA ARG A 1111 -24.11 1.84 -21.39
C ARG A 1111 -23.56 3.25 -21.17
N SER A 1112 -24.42 4.25 -21.08
CA SER A 1112 -24.01 5.62 -20.76
C SER A 1112 -23.38 5.70 -19.37
N VAL A 1113 -24.01 5.05 -18.38
CA VAL A 1113 -23.49 4.92 -17.02
C VAL A 1113 -22.09 4.28 -17.01
N PHE A 1114 -21.90 3.13 -17.68
CA PHE A 1114 -20.58 2.49 -17.74
C PHE A 1114 -19.48 3.36 -18.38
N ARG A 1115 -19.86 4.23 -19.32
CA ARG A 1115 -18.92 5.15 -19.97
C ARG A 1115 -18.50 6.30 -19.07
N ALA A 1116 -19.38 6.71 -18.16
CA ALA A 1116 -19.15 7.79 -17.20
C ALA A 1116 -18.40 7.33 -15.94
N MET A 1117 -18.48 6.04 -15.58
CA MET A 1117 -17.73 5.46 -14.45
C MET A 1117 -16.21 5.57 -14.61
N SER A 1118 -15.50 5.78 -13.49
CA SER A 1118 -14.06 5.56 -13.40
C SER A 1118 -13.66 4.11 -13.70
N ASP A 1119 -12.38 3.87 -13.96
CA ASP A 1119 -11.89 2.51 -14.21
C ASP A 1119 -12.02 1.61 -12.96
N ASP A 1120 -11.77 2.15 -11.75
CA ASP A 1120 -11.88 1.40 -10.49
C ASP A 1120 -13.33 0.92 -10.23
N THR A 1121 -14.31 1.84 -10.28
CA THR A 1121 -15.73 1.49 -10.06
C THR A 1121 -16.22 0.49 -11.10
N ARG A 1122 -15.84 0.66 -12.37
CA ARG A 1122 -16.18 -0.30 -13.44
C ARG A 1122 -15.59 -1.69 -13.18
N ASN A 1123 -14.35 -1.76 -12.69
CA ASN A 1123 -13.68 -3.03 -12.38
C ASN A 1123 -14.29 -3.71 -11.16
N ARG A 1124 -14.68 -2.96 -10.12
CA ARG A 1124 -15.43 -3.51 -8.97
C ARG A 1124 -16.82 -4.00 -9.35
N PHE A 1125 -17.49 -3.34 -10.29
CA PHE A 1125 -18.76 -3.80 -10.84
C PHE A 1125 -18.64 -5.18 -11.51
N ILE A 1126 -17.51 -5.50 -12.14
CA ILE A 1126 -17.25 -6.84 -12.69
C ILE A 1126 -17.24 -7.89 -11.57
N SER A 1127 -16.60 -7.60 -10.42
CA SER A 1127 -16.65 -8.49 -9.25
C SER A 1127 -18.07 -8.72 -8.75
N TRP A 1128 -18.91 -7.68 -8.70
CA TRP A 1128 -20.33 -7.79 -8.36
C TRP A 1128 -21.10 -8.67 -9.36
N LEU A 1129 -20.83 -8.58 -10.66
CA LEU A 1129 -21.41 -9.48 -11.66
C LEU A 1129 -21.06 -10.96 -11.38
N GLY A 1130 -19.86 -11.23 -10.85
CA GLY A 1130 -19.47 -12.56 -10.39
C GLY A 1130 -20.42 -13.10 -9.30
N GLN A 1131 -20.75 -12.26 -8.31
CA GLN A 1131 -21.70 -12.61 -7.25
C GLN A 1131 -23.12 -12.83 -7.80
N VAL A 1132 -23.56 -12.00 -8.76
CA VAL A 1132 -24.85 -12.17 -9.44
C VAL A 1132 -24.91 -13.51 -10.18
N GLY A 1133 -23.82 -13.88 -10.86
CA GLY A 1133 -23.68 -15.14 -11.58
C GLY A 1133 -23.82 -16.36 -10.67
N GLN A 1134 -23.16 -16.32 -9.50
CA GLN A 1134 -23.15 -17.41 -8.52
C GLN A 1134 -24.44 -17.53 -7.69
N SER A 1135 -25.03 -16.40 -7.28
CA SER A 1135 -26.10 -16.37 -6.27
C SER A 1135 -27.51 -16.56 -6.85
N ASN A 1136 -27.67 -16.50 -8.18
CA ASN A 1136 -28.97 -16.57 -8.85
C ASN A 1136 -29.11 -17.83 -9.71
N GLU A 1137 -30.31 -18.40 -9.76
CA GLU A 1137 -30.57 -19.60 -10.57
C GLU A 1137 -30.36 -19.31 -12.07
N LYS A 1138 -29.37 -20.00 -12.68
CA LYS A 1138 -28.88 -19.71 -14.05
C LYS A 1138 -28.42 -18.26 -14.22
N GLY A 1139 -27.85 -17.66 -13.17
CA GLY A 1139 -27.44 -16.25 -13.12
C GLY A 1139 -26.49 -15.86 -14.25
N TRP A 1140 -25.50 -16.70 -14.55
CA TRP A 1140 -24.57 -16.49 -15.66
C TRP A 1140 -25.29 -16.33 -17.01
N ALA A 1141 -26.18 -17.27 -17.36
CA ALA A 1141 -26.87 -17.28 -18.65
C ALA A 1141 -28.01 -16.24 -18.74
N LYS A 1142 -28.77 -16.02 -17.67
CA LYS A 1142 -29.93 -15.11 -17.67
C LYS A 1142 -29.57 -13.64 -17.44
N HIS A 1143 -28.49 -13.36 -16.71
CA HIS A 1143 -28.20 -12.01 -16.21
C HIS A 1143 -26.84 -11.50 -16.68
N VAL A 1144 -25.77 -12.26 -16.44
CA VAL A 1144 -24.40 -11.77 -16.68
C VAL A 1144 -24.06 -11.72 -18.16
N ILE A 1145 -24.24 -12.82 -18.91
CA ILE A 1145 -23.91 -12.91 -20.34
C ILE A 1145 -24.69 -11.88 -21.18
N PRO A 1146 -26.02 -11.71 -21.01
CA PRO A 1146 -26.76 -10.68 -21.74
C PRO A 1146 -26.25 -9.28 -21.47
N LEU A 1147 -25.96 -8.93 -20.21
CA LEU A 1147 -25.44 -7.60 -19.85
C LEU A 1147 -24.07 -7.34 -20.50
N ILE A 1148 -23.16 -8.31 -20.46
CA ILE A 1148 -21.83 -8.20 -21.08
C ILE A 1148 -21.94 -8.01 -22.60
N ASN A 1149 -22.83 -8.76 -23.26
CA ASN A 1149 -22.96 -8.72 -24.72
C ASN A 1149 -23.71 -7.49 -25.23
N GLU A 1150 -24.76 -7.08 -24.52
CA GLU A 1150 -25.72 -6.07 -24.96
C GLU A 1150 -25.44 -4.68 -24.38
N ASP A 1151 -24.88 -4.56 -23.18
CA ASP A 1151 -24.80 -3.28 -22.46
C ASP A 1151 -23.37 -2.78 -22.30
N TRP A 1152 -22.40 -3.67 -22.07
CA TRP A 1152 -21.00 -3.31 -21.79
C TRP A 1152 -20.35 -2.47 -22.91
N PRO A 1153 -19.58 -1.41 -22.58
CA PRO A 1153 -18.90 -0.58 -23.57
C PRO A 1153 -17.87 -1.38 -24.38
N ARG A 1154 -17.76 -1.10 -25.68
CA ARG A 1154 -16.93 -1.87 -26.64
C ARG A 1154 -15.66 -1.15 -27.09
N GLU A 1155 -15.57 0.13 -26.77
CA GLU A 1155 -14.48 1.04 -27.12
C GLU A 1155 -13.15 0.53 -26.54
N ARG A 1156 -12.06 0.63 -27.33
CA ARG A 1156 -10.74 0.12 -26.93
C ARG A 1156 -10.18 0.78 -25.67
N ARG A 1157 -10.53 2.05 -25.41
CA ARG A 1157 -10.08 2.80 -24.23
C ARG A 1157 -10.45 2.17 -22.89
N TYR A 1158 -11.45 1.28 -22.86
CA TYR A 1158 -11.91 0.60 -21.65
C TYR A 1158 -11.31 -0.80 -21.46
N ARG A 1159 -10.32 -1.17 -22.28
CA ARG A 1159 -9.61 -2.45 -22.19
C ARG A 1159 -8.24 -2.22 -21.54
N THR A 1160 -8.26 -2.06 -20.22
CA THR A 1160 -7.08 -1.81 -19.40
C THR A 1160 -6.56 -3.12 -18.80
N SER A 1161 -5.31 -3.13 -18.32
CA SER A 1161 -4.76 -4.24 -17.55
C SER A 1161 -5.58 -4.55 -16.30
N ALA A 1162 -6.10 -3.52 -15.63
CA ALA A 1162 -6.99 -3.67 -14.48
C ALA A 1162 -8.32 -4.35 -14.86
N SER A 1163 -8.92 -3.96 -15.99
CA SER A 1163 -10.13 -4.63 -16.50
C SER A 1163 -9.88 -6.09 -16.87
N MET A 1164 -8.72 -6.42 -17.45
CA MET A 1164 -8.34 -7.80 -17.76
C MET A 1164 -8.35 -8.67 -16.50
N ARG A 1165 -7.74 -8.19 -15.40
CA ARG A 1165 -7.71 -8.93 -14.14
C ARG A 1165 -9.10 -9.11 -13.53
N ALA A 1166 -9.94 -8.08 -13.56
CA ALA A 1166 -11.31 -8.18 -13.10
C ALA A 1166 -12.11 -9.22 -13.92
N TRP A 1167 -11.89 -9.28 -15.23
CA TRP A 1167 -12.48 -10.30 -16.09
C TRP A 1167 -11.97 -11.72 -15.78
N VAL A 1168 -10.67 -11.90 -15.55
CA VAL A 1168 -10.10 -13.20 -15.15
C VAL A 1168 -10.66 -13.63 -13.79
N GLY A 1169 -10.76 -12.72 -12.82
CA GLY A 1169 -11.39 -12.98 -11.53
C GLY A 1169 -12.86 -13.38 -11.65
N LEU A 1170 -13.63 -12.75 -12.55
CA LEU A 1170 -15.00 -13.17 -12.85
C LEU A 1170 -15.04 -14.57 -13.47
N LEU A 1171 -14.13 -14.88 -14.39
CA LEU A 1171 -14.06 -16.19 -15.06
C LEU A 1171 -13.70 -17.31 -14.08
N ASP A 1172 -12.87 -17.03 -13.09
CA ASP A 1172 -12.52 -17.97 -12.02
C ASP A 1172 -13.75 -18.48 -11.25
N ASP A 1173 -14.75 -17.62 -11.07
CA ASP A 1173 -15.95 -17.90 -10.30
C ASP A 1173 -17.06 -18.65 -11.10
N THR A 1174 -16.84 -18.96 -12.38
CA THR A 1174 -17.90 -19.45 -13.29
C THR A 1174 -18.20 -20.94 -13.21
N GLY A 1175 -17.25 -21.76 -12.74
CA GLY A 1175 -17.39 -23.22 -12.71
C GLY A 1175 -17.79 -23.80 -14.08
N ASP A 1176 -18.84 -24.62 -14.13
CA ASP A 1176 -19.32 -25.28 -15.36
C ASP A 1176 -19.78 -24.29 -16.46
N CYS A 1177 -20.07 -23.03 -16.10
CA CYS A 1177 -20.45 -21.99 -17.06
C CYS A 1177 -19.25 -21.31 -17.75
N PHE A 1178 -18.02 -21.72 -17.42
CA PHE A 1178 -16.79 -21.10 -17.91
C PHE A 1178 -16.77 -20.88 -19.44
N PRO A 1179 -17.03 -21.87 -20.31
CA PRO A 1179 -16.95 -21.64 -21.75
C PRO A 1179 -17.93 -20.58 -22.26
N ALA A 1180 -19.16 -20.58 -21.75
CA ALA A 1180 -20.19 -19.63 -22.18
C ALA A 1180 -19.89 -18.20 -21.73
N VAL A 1181 -19.35 -18.03 -20.52
CA VAL A 1181 -18.97 -16.71 -19.98
C VAL A 1181 -17.68 -16.23 -20.64
N TYR A 1182 -16.69 -17.11 -20.85
CA TYR A 1182 -15.46 -16.82 -21.58
C TYR A 1182 -15.76 -16.31 -23.00
N GLU A 1183 -16.67 -16.95 -23.73
CA GLU A 1183 -17.09 -16.49 -25.06
C GLU A 1183 -17.66 -15.06 -25.06
N ALA A 1184 -18.37 -14.66 -24.00
CA ALA A 1184 -18.87 -13.30 -23.84
C ALA A 1184 -17.76 -12.29 -23.50
N VAL A 1185 -16.74 -12.72 -22.75
CA VAL A 1185 -15.68 -11.87 -22.21
C VAL A 1185 -14.45 -11.76 -23.12
N LYS A 1186 -14.15 -12.78 -23.94
CA LYS A 1186 -12.87 -12.91 -24.69
C LYS A 1186 -12.50 -11.74 -25.61
N LYS A 1187 -13.49 -10.93 -26.00
CA LYS A 1187 -13.30 -9.71 -26.82
C LYS A 1187 -12.80 -8.49 -26.02
N PHE A 1188 -12.87 -8.55 -24.70
CA PHE A 1188 -12.42 -7.51 -23.78
C PHE A 1188 -11.08 -7.83 -23.13
N LEU A 1189 -10.60 -9.06 -23.24
CA LEU A 1189 -9.27 -9.47 -22.79
C LEU A 1189 -8.19 -8.81 -23.66
N VAL A 1190 -7.11 -8.40 -23.00
CA VAL A 1190 -5.91 -7.83 -23.63
C VAL A 1190 -4.67 -8.57 -23.11
N PRO A 1191 -3.60 -8.67 -23.90
CA PRO A 1191 -2.34 -9.22 -23.40
C PRO A 1191 -1.76 -8.33 -22.31
N VAL A 1192 -1.43 -8.89 -21.14
CA VAL A 1192 -0.82 -8.16 -20.03
C VAL A 1192 0.22 -9.06 -19.35
N GLU A 1193 1.39 -8.50 -19.10
CA GLU A 1193 2.40 -9.13 -18.26
C GLU A 1193 2.09 -8.82 -16.78
N THR A 1194 1.89 -9.84 -15.94
CA THR A 1194 1.45 -9.67 -14.54
C THR A 1194 2.31 -10.49 -13.58
N ASN A 1195 2.69 -9.91 -12.44
CA ASN A 1195 3.41 -10.60 -11.35
C ASN A 1195 2.47 -11.25 -10.30
N GLU A 1196 1.16 -11.03 -10.40
CA GLU A 1196 0.17 -11.65 -9.50
C GLU A 1196 -0.04 -13.12 -9.89
N ARG A 1197 -0.74 -13.90 -9.04
CA ARG A 1197 -1.18 -15.29 -9.32
C ARG A 1197 -2.66 -15.33 -9.74
N PRO A 1198 -3.07 -14.70 -10.86
CA PRO A 1198 -4.48 -14.59 -11.22
C PRO A 1198 -5.08 -15.93 -11.68
N PHE A 1199 -4.26 -16.95 -11.93
CA PHE A 1199 -4.70 -18.26 -12.43
C PHE A 1199 -4.59 -19.37 -11.37
N TYR A 1200 -4.36 -19.00 -10.10
CA TYR A 1200 -4.19 -19.91 -8.97
C TYR A 1200 -5.28 -21.00 -8.90
N ARG A 1201 -6.54 -20.65 -9.18
CA ARG A 1201 -7.68 -21.58 -9.15
C ARG A 1201 -7.91 -22.35 -10.45
N PHE A 1202 -7.29 -21.95 -11.56
CA PHE A 1202 -7.32 -22.72 -12.82
C PHE A 1202 -6.51 -24.02 -12.71
N THR A 1203 -5.56 -24.10 -11.76
CA THR A 1203 -4.62 -25.21 -11.61
C THR A 1203 -4.80 -26.06 -10.35
N ARG A 1204 -5.68 -25.68 -9.39
CA ARG A 1204 -5.82 -26.39 -8.10
C ARG A 1204 -7.23 -26.94 -7.87
N GLU A 1205 -7.29 -28.12 -7.25
CA GLU A 1205 -8.53 -28.69 -6.73
C GLU A 1205 -8.96 -27.95 -5.45
N ILE A 1206 -10.22 -27.53 -5.40
CA ILE A 1206 -10.82 -26.84 -4.25
C ILE A 1206 -12.13 -27.54 -3.91
N ARG A 1207 -12.27 -28.03 -2.67
CA ARG A 1207 -13.48 -28.73 -2.16
C ARG A 1207 -13.91 -29.89 -3.06
N ASP A 1208 -12.98 -30.78 -3.41
CA ASP A 1208 -13.19 -31.98 -4.24
C ASP A 1208 -13.69 -31.72 -5.69
N LYS A 1209 -13.57 -30.48 -6.19
CA LYS A 1209 -13.86 -30.14 -7.60
C LYS A 1209 -12.58 -30.07 -8.43
N LYS A 1210 -12.62 -30.67 -9.62
CA LYS A 1210 -11.53 -30.61 -10.62
C LYS A 1210 -11.26 -29.15 -11.04
N PRO A 1211 -9.99 -28.81 -11.37
CA PRO A 1211 -9.65 -27.46 -11.85
C PRO A 1211 -10.36 -27.11 -13.16
N ILE A 1212 -10.64 -25.82 -13.41
CA ILE A 1212 -11.28 -25.34 -14.66
C ILE A 1212 -10.49 -25.78 -15.90
N THR A 1213 -9.16 -25.75 -15.83
CA THR A 1213 -8.29 -26.20 -16.92
C THR A 1213 -8.47 -27.68 -17.26
N ALA A 1214 -8.74 -28.53 -16.26
CA ALA A 1214 -9.00 -29.95 -16.48
C ALA A 1214 -10.42 -30.22 -17.01
N LEU A 1215 -11.37 -29.31 -16.80
CA LEU A 1215 -12.74 -29.42 -17.30
C LEU A 1215 -12.88 -28.84 -18.71
N PHE A 1216 -12.17 -27.76 -19.02
CA PHE A 1216 -12.27 -27.01 -20.28
C PHE A 1216 -10.88 -26.62 -20.83
N PRO A 1217 -10.04 -27.61 -21.20
CA PRO A 1217 -8.66 -27.39 -21.64
C PRO A 1217 -8.54 -26.50 -22.89
N GLU A 1218 -9.34 -26.73 -23.94
CA GLU A 1218 -9.29 -25.91 -25.18
C GLU A 1218 -9.66 -24.43 -24.93
N ALA A 1219 -10.73 -24.17 -24.16
CA ALA A 1219 -11.17 -22.82 -23.84
C ALA A 1219 -10.15 -22.10 -22.94
N THR A 1220 -9.52 -22.84 -22.03
CA THR A 1220 -8.41 -22.32 -21.21
C THR A 1220 -7.19 -21.98 -22.07
N LEU A 1221 -6.84 -22.84 -23.03
CA LEU A 1221 -5.73 -22.59 -23.96
C LEU A 1221 -5.95 -21.32 -24.79
N ASP A 1222 -7.17 -21.12 -25.31
CA ASP A 1222 -7.52 -19.89 -26.04
C ASP A 1222 -7.40 -18.65 -25.14
N MET A 1223 -7.85 -18.75 -23.89
CA MET A 1223 -7.76 -17.66 -22.91
C MET A 1223 -6.30 -17.31 -22.63
N MET A 1224 -5.47 -18.31 -22.30
CA MET A 1224 -4.03 -18.13 -22.04
C MET A 1224 -3.35 -17.45 -23.23
N ASN A 1225 -3.62 -17.93 -24.44
CA ASN A 1225 -3.04 -17.37 -25.66
C ASN A 1225 -3.40 -15.88 -25.87
N ARG A 1226 -4.59 -15.44 -25.45
CA ARG A 1226 -5.05 -14.04 -25.57
C ARG A 1226 -4.51 -13.12 -24.48
N VAL A 1227 -4.34 -13.61 -23.25
CA VAL A 1227 -3.88 -12.80 -22.11
C VAL A 1227 -2.36 -12.74 -22.00
N THR A 1228 -1.64 -13.70 -22.62
CA THR A 1228 -0.17 -13.72 -22.63
C THR A 1228 0.40 -12.88 -23.78
N PRO A 1229 1.32 -11.92 -23.50
CA PRO A 1229 2.04 -11.15 -24.52
C PRO A 1229 2.89 -12.02 -25.48
N GLN A 1230 3.36 -11.44 -26.58
CA GLN A 1230 4.22 -12.16 -27.55
C GLN A 1230 5.68 -12.25 -27.11
N ILE A 1231 6.13 -11.34 -26.26
CA ILE A 1231 7.46 -11.33 -25.66
C ILE A 1231 7.22 -11.17 -24.17
N LEU A 1232 7.83 -12.06 -23.39
CA LEU A 1232 7.82 -11.99 -21.94
C LEU A 1232 9.15 -11.37 -21.51
N THR A 1233 9.09 -10.36 -20.65
CA THR A 1233 10.27 -9.92 -19.89
C THR A 1233 10.47 -10.79 -18.64
N ARG A 1234 9.48 -11.61 -18.25
CA ARG A 1234 9.53 -12.52 -17.10
C ARG A 1234 8.73 -13.83 -17.33
N PRO A 1235 9.23 -15.00 -16.92
CA PRO A 1235 8.46 -16.25 -16.92
C PRO A 1235 7.18 -16.19 -16.06
N PRO A 1236 5.97 -16.40 -16.62
CA PRO A 1236 4.75 -16.52 -15.84
C PRO A 1236 4.69 -17.89 -15.15
N TYR A 1237 4.94 -17.91 -13.84
CA TYR A 1237 5.02 -19.12 -12.99
C TYR A 1237 3.80 -20.06 -13.09
N GLU A 1238 2.61 -19.53 -13.39
CA GLU A 1238 1.39 -20.33 -13.50
C GLU A 1238 1.11 -20.85 -14.92
N LEU A 1239 1.71 -20.25 -15.95
CA LEU A 1239 1.47 -20.64 -17.34
C LEU A 1239 2.01 -22.05 -17.60
N SER A 1240 3.21 -22.37 -17.11
CA SER A 1240 3.80 -23.71 -17.24
C SER A 1240 2.92 -24.79 -16.60
N LYS A 1241 2.32 -24.49 -15.44
CA LYS A 1241 1.40 -25.41 -14.74
C LYS A 1241 0.09 -25.59 -15.50
N VAL A 1242 -0.47 -24.52 -16.06
CA VAL A 1242 -1.67 -24.59 -16.90
C VAL A 1242 -1.40 -25.41 -18.15
N LEU A 1243 -0.28 -25.18 -18.84
CA LEU A 1243 0.10 -25.94 -20.05
C LEU A 1243 0.39 -27.42 -19.75
N ALA A 1244 1.04 -27.72 -18.63
CA ALA A 1244 1.25 -29.11 -18.19
C ALA A 1244 -0.09 -29.81 -17.94
N LEU A 1245 -1.02 -29.16 -17.23
CA LEU A 1245 -2.35 -29.70 -16.96
C LEU A 1245 -3.18 -29.87 -18.25
N ILE A 1246 -3.06 -28.96 -19.23
CA ILE A 1246 -3.67 -29.12 -20.55
C ILE A 1246 -3.11 -30.35 -21.27
N ALA A 1247 -1.78 -30.51 -21.28
CA ALA A 1247 -1.13 -31.65 -21.93
C ALA A 1247 -1.50 -32.99 -21.28
N GLU A 1248 -1.66 -33.02 -19.95
CA GLU A 1248 -2.13 -34.20 -19.21
C GLU A 1248 -3.60 -34.53 -19.49
N THR A 1249 -4.44 -33.51 -19.64
CA THR A 1249 -5.90 -33.68 -19.77
C THR A 1249 -6.32 -33.96 -21.22
N GLU A 1250 -5.76 -33.24 -22.19
CA GLU A 1250 -6.09 -33.35 -23.62
C GLU A 1250 -4.80 -33.28 -24.47
N PRO A 1251 -4.10 -34.42 -24.64
CA PRO A 1251 -2.79 -34.47 -25.30
C PRO A 1251 -2.78 -33.94 -26.74
N ASP A 1252 -3.89 -34.04 -27.47
CA ASP A 1252 -3.98 -33.59 -28.87
C ASP A 1252 -3.73 -32.07 -29.00
N LEU A 1253 -4.05 -31.28 -27.96
CA LEU A 1253 -3.81 -29.83 -27.92
C LEU A 1253 -2.31 -29.47 -27.86
N THR A 1254 -1.42 -30.41 -27.54
CA THR A 1254 0.03 -30.15 -27.56
C THR A 1254 0.56 -29.84 -28.97
N SER A 1255 -0.16 -30.27 -30.00
CA SER A 1255 0.11 -29.96 -31.40
C SER A 1255 -0.56 -28.66 -31.89
N ASP A 1256 -1.39 -28.01 -31.06
CA ASP A 1256 -2.08 -26.77 -31.40
C ASP A 1256 -1.08 -25.60 -31.50
N PRO A 1257 -1.12 -24.77 -32.55
CA PRO A 1257 -0.24 -23.61 -32.70
C PRO A 1257 -0.23 -22.65 -31.50
N ARG A 1258 -1.35 -22.53 -30.77
CA ARG A 1258 -1.47 -21.72 -29.54
C ARG A 1258 -0.67 -22.33 -28.40
N TYR A 1259 -0.71 -23.65 -28.24
CA TYR A 1259 0.08 -24.37 -27.25
C TYR A 1259 1.56 -24.26 -27.57
N LEU A 1260 1.94 -24.52 -28.83
CA LEU A 1260 3.32 -24.43 -29.29
C LEU A 1260 3.91 -23.03 -29.10
N ARG A 1261 3.13 -21.97 -29.34
CA ARG A 1261 3.54 -20.60 -29.02
C ARG A 1261 3.79 -20.41 -27.53
N LEU A 1262 2.84 -20.82 -26.69
CA LEU A 1262 2.91 -20.57 -25.25
C LEU A 1262 4.01 -21.40 -24.57
N ILE A 1263 4.25 -22.62 -25.02
CA ILE A 1263 5.34 -23.47 -24.51
C ILE A 1263 6.70 -22.98 -24.98
N ASP A 1264 6.85 -22.54 -26.25
CA ASP A 1264 8.07 -21.89 -26.74
C ASP A 1264 8.39 -20.62 -25.93
N LEU A 1265 7.37 -19.87 -25.52
CA LEU A 1265 7.53 -18.73 -24.61
C LEU A 1265 7.99 -19.15 -23.21
N VAL A 1266 7.50 -20.27 -22.68
CA VAL A 1266 7.93 -20.82 -21.38
C VAL A 1266 9.34 -21.43 -21.44
N GLU A 1267 9.73 -21.99 -22.59
CA GLU A 1267 11.05 -22.59 -22.80
C GLU A 1267 12.14 -21.55 -23.08
N ARG A 1268 11.76 -20.38 -23.63
CA ARG A 1268 12.64 -19.23 -23.86
C ARG A 1268 12.72 -18.26 -22.68
N SER A 1269 11.68 -18.22 -21.85
CA SER A 1269 11.65 -17.47 -20.60
C SER A 1269 12.39 -18.23 -19.52
#